data_AF-A0A3L7TNZ5-F1
#
_entry.id   AF-A0A3L7TNZ5-F1
#
_cell.length_a   1.000
_cell.length_b   1.000
_cell.length_c   1.000
_cell.angle_alpha   90.00
_cell.angle_beta   90.00
_cell.angle_gamma   90.00
#
_symmetry.space_group_name_H-M   'P 1'
#
loop_
_entity.id
_entity.type
_entity.pdbx_description
1 polymer ?
#
loop_
_entity_poly.entity_id
_entity_poly.type
_entity_poly.pdbx_seq_one_letter_code
_entity_poly.pdbx_strand_id
1 'polypeptide(L)'
;MMHRILAQLKSATCVTVCALLLALHCVRDVHAQANCSTAANDCFTANLIAPGCNNSDCCSTVCLVEPTCCDVAWDDVCVSLAHKFCNTCGTGGQSCFKAHTSPSCSEADCCNGVCGIDPTCCNVAWDADCVVFAESMCKGCGAEFGGSCLTVHAYPGCNNADCCDLVGAFDPMCLSTAWDAACVNWATRFCPECGSQFTQSCCYEHNTPFCNDRVCCEAVCAGDTYCCEVRWDFQCAQAATTLCGLPACTCGSPAAGSCKTVHATTGCDDFRCCNDVCAVDSFCCAIEWDFTCTSLANATCTLGPFANTCGMATGSCYTLHQQGGCNDPACCTTVCTLDPSCCDKKWDERCVAAALLFCNGCGDINAGSCFFAHGTPSCLDRECCETVCALDPSCCVTEWDILCVTGALGLCDTAVPCGDPRSRPCGVASSLPGCSDAACCAEICNFDPTCCIRAWDETCAAAATYTCGRPPNCPSRGNPYAVHALPGCVDAFCCTAVCEVEPTCCVISWDQYCVDAAFAVCYSASACPGIGPCDLPHASPGCSEQQCCQIVCAGDPSCCDDNWDIYCAQRAKGTCTPAPSWNCPCDGSCFEAHPENPGCNDAVCCAGVCGVDPLCCTASWDQHCATIARVVCCGIPSCGNYCAGSCFVVHSTPFCSDPVCCEAVCRFDPVCCTNRWDSSCVNEARETCNGGCGLPSSGNCFAQHDLPGCANPVCCEAVCADVAYMFCCIVSWDEVCAQRALDVCADAPQCGDAGLGDCCRAHDGPSCFDRACCEAICAVDVFCCDVQWDESCAESTFSTDGCSNCQPECGGICAGECCRPHRTPWCNDTECCEAVCVLDLFCCAASWDDSCAARANTIKQCRIACPDPLCGASDAGNCCAPHDNANCNDASCCEDVCEIDSYCCDTQWDTSCALIARETCNGEGEACDFTLFCGSPDAQGCCDVHETPYCSNGACCAFVCKFNSACCEVSWDETCVKLATTFCPDCQ
;
A
#
# COMPACT_ATOMS: atom_id res chain seq x y z
N MET A 1 -1.06 32.95 59.17
CA MET A 1 -1.47 34.34 58.87
C MET A 1 -1.22 34.74 57.41
N MET A 2 -0.29 34.12 56.68
CA MET A 2 -0.10 34.35 55.23
C MET A 2 -1.16 33.70 54.31
N HIS A 3 -1.87 32.65 54.76
CA HIS A 3 -2.92 32.00 53.94
C HIS A 3 -4.30 32.66 53.95
N ARG A 4 -4.60 33.60 54.87
CA ARG A 4 -5.88 34.37 54.84
C ARG A 4 -5.80 35.67 54.04
N ILE A 5 -4.61 36.09 53.60
CA ILE A 5 -4.40 37.29 52.78
C ILE A 5 -4.46 36.94 51.28
N LEU A 6 -4.02 35.74 50.87
CA LEU A 6 -4.04 35.30 49.47
C LEU A 6 -5.44 34.92 48.93
N ALA A 7 -6.37 34.48 49.79
CA ALA A 7 -7.73 34.13 49.36
C ALA A 7 -8.67 35.35 49.18
N GLN A 8 -8.38 36.48 49.84
CA GLN A 8 -9.16 37.72 49.71
C GLN A 8 -8.69 38.59 48.53
N LEU A 9 -7.48 38.37 48.00
CA LEU A 9 -6.93 39.08 46.85
C LEU A 9 -7.34 38.51 45.49
N LYS A 10 -7.80 37.26 45.40
CA LYS A 10 -8.26 36.64 44.14
C LYS A 10 -9.73 36.91 43.77
N SER A 11 -10.59 37.20 44.75
CA SER A 11 -12.02 37.49 44.49
C SER A 11 -12.28 38.97 44.14
N ALA A 12 -11.48 39.90 44.67
CA ALA A 12 -11.61 41.33 44.38
C ALA A 12 -11.08 41.72 42.98
N THR A 13 -10.08 41.02 42.44
CA THR A 13 -9.56 41.27 41.08
C THR A 13 -10.51 40.78 39.99
N CYS A 14 -11.21 39.67 40.21
CA CYS A 14 -12.11 39.09 39.20
C CYS A 14 -13.38 39.94 38.97
N VAL A 15 -13.96 40.51 40.03
CA VAL A 15 -15.16 41.38 39.92
C VAL A 15 -14.82 42.75 39.31
N THR A 16 -13.62 43.26 39.56
CA THR A 16 -13.17 44.57 39.04
C THR A 16 -12.76 44.49 37.57
N VAL A 17 -12.18 43.35 37.14
CA VAL A 17 -11.84 43.09 35.73
C VAL A 17 -13.09 42.83 34.89
N CYS A 18 -14.08 42.10 35.42
CA CYS A 18 -15.33 41.83 34.70
C CYS A 18 -16.22 43.09 34.55
N ALA A 19 -16.25 43.98 35.56
CA ALA A 19 -16.97 45.25 35.49
C ALA A 19 -16.28 46.30 34.57
N LEU A 20 -14.94 46.28 34.46
CA LEU A 20 -14.23 47.10 33.46
C LEU A 20 -14.42 46.55 32.04
N LEU A 21 -14.37 45.23 31.83
CA LEU A 21 -14.57 44.62 30.52
C LEU A 21 -15.99 44.85 29.96
N LEU A 22 -17.03 44.82 30.81
CA LEU A 22 -18.41 45.13 30.42
C LEU A 22 -18.66 46.64 30.17
N ALA A 23 -17.93 47.53 30.85
CA ALA A 23 -18.02 48.98 30.61
C ALA A 23 -17.22 49.42 29.36
N LEU A 24 -16.17 48.68 28.98
CA LEU A 24 -15.36 48.93 27.78
C LEU A 24 -16.04 48.43 26.48
N HIS A 25 -16.87 47.39 26.53
CA HIS A 25 -17.60 46.89 25.36
C HIS A 25 -18.83 47.74 24.96
N CYS A 26 -19.37 48.57 25.86
CA CYS A 26 -20.61 49.33 25.56
C CYS A 26 -20.37 50.76 25.00
N VAL A 27 -19.12 51.22 24.87
CA VAL A 27 -18.79 52.58 24.36
C VAL A 27 -17.87 52.55 23.13
N ARG A 28 -17.31 51.40 22.75
CA ARG A 28 -16.25 51.31 21.74
C ARG A 28 -16.70 51.12 20.27
N ASP A 29 -17.93 50.68 20.01
CA ASP A 29 -18.31 50.20 18.67
C ASP A 29 -18.92 51.23 17.70
N VAL A 30 -19.01 52.53 18.03
CA VAL A 30 -19.73 53.49 17.16
C VAL A 30 -18.81 54.54 16.49
N HIS A 31 -17.59 54.77 16.99
CA HIS A 31 -16.71 55.82 16.45
C HIS A 31 -15.57 55.31 15.56
N ALA A 32 -14.98 54.13 15.84
CA ALA A 32 -13.80 53.64 15.11
C ALA A 32 -14.08 53.17 13.66
N GLN A 33 -15.29 52.68 13.35
CA GLN A 33 -15.61 52.11 12.04
C GLN A 33 -16.03 53.13 10.96
N ALA A 34 -16.38 54.36 11.32
CA ALA A 34 -16.95 55.31 10.37
C ALA A 34 -15.93 55.91 9.38
N ASN A 35 -14.65 56.02 9.77
CA ASN A 35 -13.61 56.66 8.94
C ASN A 35 -12.62 55.66 8.30
N CYS A 36 -12.44 54.46 8.87
CA CYS A 36 -11.45 53.47 8.40
C CYS A 36 -11.77 52.80 7.06
N SER A 37 -13.00 52.90 6.56
CA SER A 37 -13.44 52.29 5.29
C SER A 37 -13.67 53.32 4.18
N THR A 38 -13.55 54.62 4.48
CA THR A 38 -13.78 55.73 3.55
C THR A 38 -12.54 56.61 3.34
N ALA A 39 -11.46 56.38 4.10
CA ALA A 39 -10.22 57.14 3.97
C ALA A 39 -9.48 56.76 2.68
N ALA A 40 -9.03 57.78 1.93
CA ALA A 40 -8.33 57.60 0.66
C ALA A 40 -6.79 57.57 0.80
N ASN A 41 -6.26 57.90 1.99
CA ASN A 41 -4.83 57.87 2.28
C ASN A 41 -4.38 56.48 2.74
N ASP A 42 -3.17 56.08 2.36
CA ASP A 42 -2.58 54.82 2.80
C ASP A 42 -2.23 54.85 4.30
N CYS A 43 -2.10 53.66 4.91
CA CYS A 43 -1.86 53.51 6.36
C CYS A 43 -0.41 53.80 6.78
N PHE A 44 0.51 53.92 5.83
CA PHE A 44 1.94 54.02 6.09
C PHE A 44 2.52 55.39 5.75
N THR A 45 1.66 56.35 5.38
CA THR A 45 2.04 57.73 5.11
C THR A 45 1.20 58.66 5.99
N ALA A 46 1.87 59.62 6.63
CA ALA A 46 1.19 60.53 7.53
C ALA A 46 0.26 61.49 6.76
N ASN A 47 -0.98 61.61 7.25
CA ASN A 47 -1.98 62.55 6.80
C ASN A 47 -2.45 63.42 7.97
N LEU A 48 -1.86 64.62 8.07
CA LEU A 48 -2.16 65.58 9.14
C LEU A 48 -3.51 66.30 8.99
N ILE A 49 -4.25 66.04 7.90
CA ILE A 49 -5.52 66.72 7.58
C ILE A 49 -6.72 65.78 7.51
N ALA A 50 -6.51 64.46 7.54
CA ALA A 50 -7.59 63.47 7.58
C ALA A 50 -7.24 62.32 8.53
N PRO A 51 -8.21 61.86 9.35
CA PRO A 51 -8.05 60.69 10.19
C PRO A 51 -8.35 59.38 9.44
N GLY A 52 -7.85 58.27 9.99
CA GLY A 52 -7.98 56.94 9.42
C GLY A 52 -7.09 56.71 8.20
N CYS A 53 -7.10 55.48 7.69
CA CYS A 53 -6.40 55.10 6.47
C CYS A 53 -7.21 54.08 5.66
N ASN A 54 -6.77 53.77 4.44
CA ASN A 54 -7.51 53.01 3.43
C ASN A 54 -7.64 51.50 3.69
N ASN A 55 -6.86 50.92 4.59
CA ASN A 55 -6.99 49.51 4.99
C ASN A 55 -7.78 49.45 6.30
N SER A 56 -8.98 48.87 6.25
CA SER A 56 -9.92 48.87 7.38
C SER A 56 -9.40 48.12 8.60
N ASP A 57 -8.64 47.05 8.39
CA ASP A 57 -8.17 46.17 9.47
C ASP A 57 -6.94 46.75 10.14
N CYS A 58 -6.02 47.30 9.35
CA CYS A 58 -4.90 48.08 9.87
C CYS A 58 -5.39 49.34 10.60
N CYS A 59 -6.30 50.09 9.99
CA CYS A 59 -6.90 51.28 10.57
C CYS A 59 -7.58 50.96 11.90
N SER A 60 -8.39 49.90 11.94
CA SER A 60 -9.07 49.46 13.17
C SER A 60 -8.07 49.06 14.25
N THR A 61 -7.01 48.34 13.89
CA THR A 61 -5.98 47.88 14.83
C THR A 61 -5.18 49.06 15.42
N VAL A 62 -4.74 49.99 14.57
CA VAL A 62 -4.02 51.19 15.03
C VAL A 62 -4.94 52.08 15.87
N CYS A 63 -6.20 52.24 15.48
CA CYS A 63 -7.16 53.06 16.22
C CYS A 63 -7.63 52.43 17.54
N LEU A 64 -7.49 51.11 17.70
CA LEU A 64 -7.64 50.45 19.00
C LEU A 64 -6.48 50.79 19.95
N VAL A 65 -5.28 51.03 19.41
CA VAL A 65 -4.08 51.36 20.19
C VAL A 65 -4.01 52.87 20.47
N GLU A 66 -4.21 53.70 19.45
CA GLU A 66 -4.24 55.17 19.55
C GLU A 66 -5.49 55.73 18.84
N PRO A 67 -6.60 55.97 19.57
CA PRO A 67 -7.85 56.45 19.00
C PRO A 67 -7.74 57.79 18.25
N THR A 68 -6.75 58.62 18.60
CA THR A 68 -6.51 59.91 17.91
C THR A 68 -6.17 59.75 16.44
N CYS A 69 -5.71 58.57 16.02
CA CYS A 69 -5.47 58.23 14.62
C CYS A 69 -6.76 58.21 13.78
N CYS A 70 -7.90 57.84 14.39
CA CYS A 70 -9.22 57.81 13.74
C CYS A 70 -10.09 59.04 14.03
N ASP A 71 -9.75 59.79 15.08
CA ASP A 71 -10.55 60.92 15.54
C ASP A 71 -9.97 62.29 15.12
N VAL A 72 -8.65 62.38 14.94
CA VAL A 72 -7.95 63.66 14.73
C VAL A 72 -7.21 63.69 13.40
N ALA A 73 -6.17 62.87 13.26
CA ALA A 73 -5.33 62.82 12.07
C ALA A 73 -4.46 61.57 12.09
N TRP A 74 -4.11 61.06 10.92
CA TRP A 74 -3.19 59.95 10.77
C TRP A 74 -1.74 60.45 10.79
N ASP A 75 -1.16 60.74 11.96
CA ASP A 75 0.19 61.33 12.08
C ASP A 75 1.33 60.29 12.08
N ASP A 76 2.58 60.75 12.30
CA ASP A 76 3.77 59.88 12.31
C ASP A 76 3.71 58.79 13.39
N VAL A 77 2.96 59.01 14.48
CA VAL A 77 2.75 57.99 15.52
C VAL A 77 1.80 56.91 15.01
N CYS A 78 0.74 57.31 14.30
CA CYS A 78 -0.18 56.39 13.63
C CYS A 78 0.52 55.54 12.57
N VAL A 79 1.39 56.15 11.78
CA VAL A 79 2.25 55.45 10.80
C VAL A 79 3.20 54.49 11.49
N SER A 80 3.84 54.89 12.60
CA SER A 80 4.74 54.02 13.36
C SER A 80 4.01 52.81 13.98
N LEU A 81 2.78 53.02 14.43
CA LEU A 81 1.91 51.94 14.91
C LEU A 81 1.44 51.04 13.77
N ALA A 82 1.15 51.62 12.60
CA ALA A 82 0.80 50.85 11.40
C ALA A 82 1.97 49.96 10.97
N HIS A 83 3.19 50.47 10.91
CA HIS A 83 4.38 49.66 10.67
C HIS A 83 4.55 48.54 11.69
N LYS A 84 4.16 48.78 12.95
CA LYS A 84 4.31 47.79 14.02
C LYS A 84 3.23 46.70 14.01
N PHE A 85 2.00 47.05 13.66
CA PHE A 85 0.84 46.17 13.86
C PHE A 85 0.16 45.72 12.56
N CYS A 86 0.51 46.31 11.42
CA CYS A 86 -0.12 46.03 10.13
C CYS A 86 0.82 45.41 9.08
N ASN A 87 2.11 45.24 9.39
CA ASN A 87 3.07 44.53 8.54
C ASN A 87 2.90 43.00 8.71
N THR A 88 1.72 42.47 8.37
CA THR A 88 1.44 41.03 8.42
C THR A 88 1.37 40.47 7.01
N CYS A 89 2.35 39.61 6.70
CA CYS A 89 2.34 38.74 5.54
C CYS A 89 1.00 38.00 5.40
N GLY A 90 0.46 37.90 4.19
CA GLY A 90 -0.83 37.24 3.93
C GLY A 90 -2.08 38.15 3.91
N THR A 91 -1.94 39.44 4.23
CA THR A 91 -3.08 40.39 4.31
C THR A 91 -3.01 41.54 3.29
N GLY A 92 -1.83 41.76 2.68
CA GLY A 92 -1.65 42.71 1.59
C GLY A 92 -2.02 42.05 0.28
N GLY A 93 -3.18 42.36 -0.30
CA GLY A 93 -3.72 41.71 -1.51
C GLY A 93 -2.95 41.94 -2.83
N GLN A 94 -1.61 41.99 -2.80
CA GLN A 94 -0.73 42.14 -3.95
C GLN A 94 0.28 40.99 -4.01
N SER A 95 0.48 40.45 -5.21
CA SER A 95 1.28 39.24 -5.46
C SER A 95 2.74 39.37 -5.01
N CYS A 96 3.27 38.33 -4.38
CA CYS A 96 4.70 38.22 -4.02
C CYS A 96 5.66 38.26 -5.23
N PHE A 97 5.15 37.99 -6.44
CA PHE A 97 5.96 37.91 -7.66
C PHE A 97 5.86 39.16 -8.53
N LYS A 98 5.34 40.26 -7.97
CA LYS A 98 5.25 41.54 -8.67
C LYS A 98 5.62 42.68 -7.74
N ALA A 99 6.59 43.48 -8.17
CA ALA A 99 7.06 44.61 -7.38
C ALA A 99 5.94 45.63 -7.18
N HIS A 100 5.83 46.13 -5.95
CA HIS A 100 4.86 47.14 -5.56
C HIS A 100 5.38 48.02 -4.42
N THR A 101 4.77 49.19 -4.26
CA THR A 101 5.26 50.20 -3.31
C THR A 101 4.82 49.97 -1.87
N SER A 102 3.88 49.04 -1.62
CA SER A 102 3.55 48.60 -0.26
C SER A 102 4.55 47.57 0.27
N PRO A 103 4.80 47.53 1.60
CA PRO A 103 5.51 46.43 2.24
C PRO A 103 4.66 45.15 2.26
N SER A 104 5.33 43.98 2.30
CA SER A 104 4.72 42.62 2.39
C SER A 104 3.86 42.22 1.18
N CYS A 105 3.54 40.93 1.02
CA CYS A 105 2.73 40.43 -0.10
C CYS A 105 1.61 39.46 0.35
N SER A 106 0.83 38.96 -0.62
CA SER A 106 -0.42 38.21 -0.41
C SER A 106 -0.26 36.79 0.12
N GLU A 107 0.89 36.15 -0.07
CA GLU A 107 1.12 34.77 0.39
C GLU A 107 1.99 34.75 1.65
N ALA A 108 1.44 34.27 2.77
CA ALA A 108 2.05 34.44 4.08
C ALA A 108 3.44 33.78 4.20
N ASP A 109 3.58 32.53 3.75
CA ASP A 109 4.83 31.78 3.89
C ASP A 109 5.94 32.35 3.00
N CYS A 110 5.62 32.60 1.72
CA CYS A 110 6.55 33.25 0.80
C CYS A 110 6.97 34.64 1.29
N CYS A 111 6.00 35.43 1.77
CA CYS A 111 6.27 36.73 2.36
C CYS A 111 7.18 36.62 3.58
N ASN A 112 6.87 35.75 4.53
CA ASN A 112 7.65 35.57 5.76
C ASN A 112 9.08 35.10 5.47
N GLY A 113 9.28 34.21 4.49
CA GLY A 113 10.60 33.77 4.05
C GLY A 113 11.44 34.91 3.50
N VAL A 114 10.88 35.71 2.59
CA VAL A 114 11.57 36.90 2.05
C VAL A 114 11.82 37.94 3.12
N CYS A 115 10.88 38.18 4.05
CA CYS A 115 11.07 39.09 5.19
C CYS A 115 12.23 38.65 6.10
N GLY A 116 12.44 37.34 6.23
CA GLY A 116 13.53 36.75 7.02
C GLY A 116 14.91 37.03 6.43
N ILE A 117 15.01 37.15 5.10
CA ILE A 117 16.23 37.50 4.39
C ILE A 117 16.44 39.01 4.35
N ASP A 118 15.44 39.74 3.87
CA ASP A 118 15.47 41.19 3.78
C ASP A 118 14.25 41.81 4.49
N PRO A 119 14.44 42.29 5.74
CA PRO A 119 13.38 42.97 6.47
C PRO A 119 12.86 44.22 5.78
N THR A 120 13.58 44.81 4.82
CA THR A 120 13.10 46.00 4.08
C THR A 120 11.93 45.67 3.15
N CYS A 121 11.83 44.43 2.66
CA CYS A 121 10.67 43.96 1.88
C CYS A 121 9.35 44.08 2.64
N CYS A 122 9.41 43.98 3.97
CA CYS A 122 8.24 43.94 4.84
C CYS A 122 8.11 45.18 5.72
N ASN A 123 9.08 46.09 5.66
CA ASN A 123 9.05 47.35 6.42
C ASN A 123 9.05 48.60 5.54
N VAL A 124 9.46 48.49 4.27
CA VAL A 124 9.63 49.63 3.35
C VAL A 124 8.77 49.45 2.10
N ALA A 125 9.09 48.48 1.25
CA ALA A 125 8.36 48.20 0.00
C ALA A 125 8.77 46.83 -0.54
N TRP A 126 7.85 46.19 -1.29
CA TRP A 126 8.15 44.97 -2.02
C TRP A 126 8.73 45.29 -3.40
N ASP A 127 10.02 45.56 -3.46
CA ASP A 127 10.69 46.00 -4.69
C ASP A 127 11.13 44.83 -5.61
N ALA A 128 11.95 45.14 -6.62
CA ALA A 128 12.42 44.14 -7.58
C ALA A 128 13.32 43.07 -6.94
N ASP A 129 14.09 43.43 -5.90
CA ASP A 129 14.95 42.48 -5.21
C ASP A 129 14.11 41.54 -4.34
N CYS A 130 13.05 42.04 -3.70
CA CYS A 130 12.05 41.23 -3.00
C CYS A 130 11.38 40.19 -3.92
N VAL A 131 11.06 40.58 -5.16
CA VAL A 131 10.51 39.66 -6.17
C VAL A 131 11.53 38.59 -6.55
N VAL A 132 12.81 38.94 -6.73
CA VAL A 132 13.86 37.95 -7.04
C VAL A 132 14.01 36.93 -5.92
N PHE A 133 14.01 37.37 -4.66
CA PHE A 133 14.02 36.45 -3.51
C PHE A 133 12.78 35.55 -3.52
N ALA A 134 11.59 36.13 -3.71
CA ALA A 134 10.34 35.37 -3.81
C ALA A 134 10.39 34.30 -4.93
N GLU A 135 10.89 34.65 -6.12
CA GLU A 135 11.01 33.69 -7.22
C GLU A 135 11.97 32.55 -6.92
N SER A 136 13.06 32.83 -6.20
CA SER A 136 14.06 31.80 -5.87
C SER A 136 13.65 30.87 -4.74
N MET A 137 12.74 31.30 -3.86
CA MET A 137 12.44 30.60 -2.60
C MET A 137 11.01 30.07 -2.50
N CYS A 138 10.13 30.55 -3.36
CA CYS A 138 8.72 30.18 -3.33
C CYS A 138 8.27 29.47 -4.61
N LYS A 139 9.01 29.52 -5.73
CA LYS A 139 8.64 28.79 -6.95
C LYS A 139 9.46 27.52 -7.11
N GLY A 140 8.81 26.49 -7.64
CA GLY A 140 9.44 25.21 -7.96
C GLY A 140 9.30 24.18 -6.85
N CYS A 141 9.60 22.93 -7.21
CA CYS A 141 9.46 21.80 -6.31
C CYS A 141 10.52 21.81 -5.21
N GLY A 142 10.08 21.64 -3.97
CA GLY A 142 10.97 21.65 -2.80
C GLY A 142 11.36 23.05 -2.34
N ALA A 143 10.70 24.09 -2.84
CA ALA A 143 10.97 25.44 -2.43
C ALA A 143 10.63 25.63 -0.93
N GLU A 144 11.58 26.10 -0.13
CA GLU A 144 11.45 26.22 1.33
C GLU A 144 10.20 27.00 1.77
N PHE A 145 9.77 27.97 0.96
CA PHE A 145 8.55 28.75 1.16
C PHE A 145 7.55 28.58 0.01
N GLY A 146 7.60 27.42 -0.65
CA GLY A 146 6.73 27.00 -1.76
C GLY A 146 5.26 26.80 -1.39
N GLY A 147 4.87 27.01 -0.13
CA GLY A 147 3.52 26.66 0.33
C GLY A 147 3.29 25.15 0.37
N SER A 148 2.28 24.71 1.12
CA SER A 148 1.94 23.29 1.24
C SER A 148 1.30 22.78 -0.05
N CYS A 149 1.67 21.56 -0.43
CA CYS A 149 1.12 20.86 -1.58
C CYS A 149 -0.39 20.57 -1.44
N LEU A 150 -0.93 20.57 -0.22
CA LEU A 150 -2.36 20.39 0.05
C LEU A 150 -3.17 21.68 0.08
N THR A 151 -2.57 22.83 -0.27
CA THR A 151 -3.26 24.12 -0.25
C THR A 151 -3.16 24.82 -1.58
N VAL A 152 -4.23 25.47 -2.01
CA VAL A 152 -4.23 26.23 -3.27
C VAL A 152 -3.37 27.49 -3.09
N HIS A 153 -2.42 27.71 -3.98
CA HIS A 153 -1.62 28.93 -4.04
C HIS A 153 -1.32 29.38 -5.47
N ALA A 154 -1.05 30.67 -5.61
CA ALA A 154 -1.04 31.36 -6.91
C ALA A 154 0.22 31.12 -7.77
N TYR A 155 1.16 30.29 -7.30
CA TYR A 155 2.46 30.10 -7.91
C TYR A 155 2.79 28.61 -8.10
N PRO A 156 3.62 28.27 -9.10
CA PRO A 156 3.88 26.88 -9.48
C PRO A 156 4.83 26.16 -8.51
N GLY A 157 4.52 24.89 -8.28
CA GLY A 157 5.24 23.98 -7.40
C GLY A 157 5.05 24.28 -5.91
N CYS A 158 5.22 23.26 -5.07
CA CYS A 158 5.03 23.33 -3.62
C CYS A 158 6.30 22.93 -2.84
N ASN A 159 6.24 23.02 -1.51
CA ASN A 159 7.38 22.85 -0.61
C ASN A 159 7.91 21.41 -0.46
N ASN A 160 7.13 20.39 -0.79
CA ASN A 160 7.59 19.00 -0.83
C ASN A 160 8.02 18.66 -2.26
N ALA A 161 9.33 18.43 -2.45
CA ALA A 161 9.92 18.19 -3.77
C ALA A 161 9.35 16.94 -4.44
N ASP A 162 9.32 15.82 -3.72
CA ASP A 162 8.85 14.54 -4.25
C ASP A 162 7.37 14.62 -4.62
N CYS A 163 6.57 15.23 -3.74
CA CYS A 163 5.15 15.49 -4.02
C CYS A 163 4.96 16.38 -5.25
N CYS A 164 5.69 17.48 -5.29
CA CYS A 164 5.60 18.46 -6.35
C CYS A 164 6.00 17.88 -7.71
N ASP A 165 7.08 17.10 -7.74
CA ASP A 165 7.55 16.42 -8.95
C ASP A 165 6.53 15.35 -9.40
N LEU A 166 5.94 14.63 -8.44
CA LEU A 166 4.92 13.62 -8.73
C LEU A 166 3.63 14.24 -9.27
N VAL A 167 3.07 15.26 -8.61
CA VAL A 167 1.89 16.00 -9.09
C VAL A 167 2.19 16.69 -10.41
N GLY A 168 3.38 17.27 -10.54
CA GLY A 168 3.84 17.93 -11.76
C GLY A 168 4.04 16.97 -12.95
N ALA A 169 4.30 15.69 -12.68
CA ALA A 169 4.30 14.65 -13.67
C ALA A 169 2.88 14.35 -14.21
N PHE A 170 1.84 14.46 -13.36
CA PHE A 170 0.44 14.28 -13.77
C PHE A 170 -0.16 15.53 -14.41
N ASP A 171 0.13 16.69 -13.83
CA ASP A 171 -0.34 17.98 -14.33
C ASP A 171 0.82 18.97 -14.41
N PRO A 172 1.48 19.06 -15.59
CA PRO A 172 2.56 20.02 -15.82
C PRO A 172 2.13 21.48 -15.63
N MET A 173 0.82 21.79 -15.58
CA MET A 173 0.33 23.14 -15.28
C MET A 173 0.59 23.51 -13.81
N CYS A 174 0.67 22.54 -12.91
CA CYS A 174 1.05 22.74 -11.51
C CYS A 174 2.49 23.26 -11.36
N LEU A 175 3.38 22.94 -12.32
CA LEU A 175 4.78 23.39 -12.33
C LEU A 175 5.03 24.64 -13.20
N SER A 176 4.08 25.02 -14.05
CA SER A 176 4.28 26.09 -15.01
C SER A 176 3.34 27.28 -14.82
N THR A 177 2.22 27.09 -14.13
CA THR A 177 1.14 28.08 -14.05
C THR A 177 0.83 28.49 -12.62
N ALA A 178 0.22 27.60 -11.83
CA ALA A 178 -0.15 27.81 -10.45
C ALA A 178 -0.48 26.46 -9.79
N TRP A 179 -0.44 26.41 -8.47
CA TRP A 179 -0.87 25.25 -7.71
C TRP A 179 -2.35 25.39 -7.31
N ASP A 180 -3.24 24.99 -8.20
CA ASP A 180 -4.68 25.18 -8.04
C ASP A 180 -5.39 24.01 -7.34
N ALA A 181 -6.72 24.02 -7.31
CA ALA A 181 -7.50 22.97 -6.65
C ALA A 181 -7.30 21.59 -7.28
N ALA A 182 -6.98 21.50 -8.57
CA ALA A 182 -6.65 20.22 -9.21
C ALA A 182 -5.30 19.71 -8.72
N CYS A 183 -4.29 20.59 -8.63
CA CYS A 183 -2.98 20.25 -8.05
C CYS A 183 -3.11 19.74 -6.61
N VAL A 184 -3.93 20.40 -5.79
CA VAL A 184 -4.22 19.97 -4.40
C VAL A 184 -4.92 18.63 -4.35
N ASN A 185 -5.88 18.36 -5.24
CA ASN A 185 -6.55 17.06 -5.28
C ASN A 185 -5.58 15.92 -5.62
N TRP A 186 -4.69 16.16 -6.59
CA TRP A 186 -3.61 15.23 -6.90
C TRP A 186 -2.65 15.07 -5.72
N ALA A 187 -2.25 16.17 -5.07
CA ALA A 187 -1.36 16.14 -3.92
C ALA A 187 -1.97 15.40 -2.71
N THR A 188 -3.25 15.61 -2.43
CA THR A 188 -3.98 14.93 -1.34
C THR A 188 -3.98 13.42 -1.52
N ARG A 189 -3.92 12.98 -2.77
CA ARG A 189 -3.91 11.57 -3.14
C ARG A 189 -2.51 10.97 -3.15
N PHE A 190 -1.52 11.71 -3.63
CA PHE A 190 -0.20 11.14 -3.94
C PHE A 190 0.89 11.52 -2.96
N CYS A 191 0.61 12.48 -2.08
CA CYS A 191 1.56 13.03 -1.14
C CYS A 191 1.01 12.83 0.27
N PRO A 192 1.38 11.72 0.94
CA PRO A 192 1.19 11.65 2.37
C PRO A 192 2.00 12.78 2.98
N GLU A 193 1.30 13.76 3.54
CA GLU A 193 1.86 14.78 4.42
C GLU A 193 0.93 14.92 5.63
N CYS A 194 1.32 15.76 6.57
CA CYS A 194 0.55 16.02 7.76
C CYS A 194 -0.91 16.40 7.46
N GLY A 195 -1.84 15.63 8.02
CA GLY A 195 -3.28 15.85 7.85
C GLY A 195 -3.88 15.28 6.57
N SER A 196 -3.14 14.45 5.83
CA SER A 196 -3.71 13.72 4.70
C SER A 196 -4.80 12.75 5.19
N GLN A 197 -5.92 12.68 4.46
CA GLN A 197 -7.06 11.80 4.77
C GLN A 197 -6.72 10.30 4.70
N PHE A 198 -5.56 9.94 4.15
CA PHE A 198 -5.08 8.56 4.06
C PHE A 198 -4.04 8.23 5.14
N THR A 199 -3.74 9.18 6.03
CA THR A 199 -2.89 8.95 7.22
C THR A 199 -3.77 8.52 8.39
N GLN A 200 -3.18 7.82 9.36
CA GLN A 200 -3.94 7.28 10.50
C GLN A 200 -4.03 8.30 11.64
N SER A 201 -4.70 7.91 12.72
CA SER A 201 -4.94 8.75 13.89
C SER A 201 -3.64 9.27 14.51
N CYS A 202 -3.61 10.56 14.87
CA CYS A 202 -2.50 11.11 15.65
C CYS A 202 -2.40 10.55 17.09
N CYS A 203 -3.44 9.88 17.59
CA CYS A 203 -3.59 9.57 19.01
C CYS A 203 -2.86 8.30 19.49
N TYR A 204 -2.47 7.41 18.57
CA TYR A 204 -1.79 6.16 18.86
C TYR A 204 -0.80 5.82 17.76
N GLU A 205 0.14 4.92 18.03
CA GLU A 205 1.19 4.58 17.06
C GLU A 205 0.69 3.75 15.88
N HIS A 206 1.31 3.94 14.72
CA HIS A 206 1.06 3.19 13.50
C HIS A 206 2.32 3.12 12.62
N ASN A 207 2.29 2.29 11.57
CA ASN A 207 3.48 1.96 10.78
C ASN A 207 3.77 2.90 9.61
N THR A 208 2.92 3.90 9.40
CA THR A 208 3.08 4.92 8.36
C THR A 208 3.53 6.25 8.95
N PRO A 209 4.27 7.09 8.22
CA PRO A 209 4.59 8.44 8.65
C PRO A 209 3.35 9.35 8.63
N PHE A 210 3.45 10.50 9.29
CA PHE A 210 2.41 11.52 9.45
C PHE A 210 1.17 11.04 10.22
N CYS A 211 0.22 11.93 10.47
CA CYS A 211 -1.08 11.57 11.04
C CYS A 211 -2.18 12.52 10.54
N ASN A 212 -3.44 12.16 10.79
CA ASN A 212 -4.62 12.74 10.16
C ASN A 212 -5.03 14.16 10.63
N ASP A 213 -4.47 14.65 11.74
CA ASP A 213 -4.60 16.06 12.14
C ASP A 213 -3.38 16.85 11.69
N ARG A 214 -3.59 17.76 10.73
CA ARG A 214 -2.51 18.54 10.13
C ARG A 214 -1.71 19.34 11.15
N VAL A 215 -2.39 20.13 11.97
CA VAL A 215 -1.73 21.08 12.89
C VAL A 215 -0.95 20.31 13.94
N CYS A 216 -1.52 19.21 14.43
CA CYS A 216 -0.86 18.35 15.38
C CYS A 216 0.34 17.63 14.77
N CYS A 217 0.17 17.03 13.59
CA CYS A 217 1.22 16.36 12.87
C CYS A 217 2.40 17.30 12.59
N GLU A 218 2.16 18.50 12.05
CA GLU A 218 3.22 19.47 11.75
C GLU A 218 3.99 19.87 13.03
N ALA A 219 3.28 20.02 14.16
CA ALA A 219 3.90 20.35 15.44
C ALA A 219 4.78 19.21 15.99
N VAL A 220 4.32 17.96 15.88
CA VAL A 220 5.11 16.78 16.29
C VAL A 220 6.29 16.58 15.34
N CYS A 221 6.08 16.73 14.04
CA CYS A 221 7.09 16.64 13.00
C CYS A 221 8.22 17.65 13.15
N ALA A 222 7.90 18.88 13.58
CA ALA A 222 8.90 19.88 13.90
C ALA A 222 9.77 19.51 15.13
N GLY A 223 9.25 18.64 16.00
CA GLY A 223 9.96 18.11 17.16
C GLY A 223 10.78 16.86 16.86
N ASP A 224 10.26 15.96 16.03
CA ASP A 224 10.88 14.70 15.65
C ASP A 224 10.58 14.34 14.18
N THR A 225 11.64 14.33 13.35
CA THR A 225 11.53 14.05 11.92
C THR A 225 11.25 12.56 11.64
N TYR A 226 11.52 11.67 12.60
CA TYR A 226 11.21 10.25 12.47
C TYR A 226 9.71 10.00 12.24
N CYS A 227 8.86 10.82 12.89
CA CYS A 227 7.41 10.78 12.76
C CYS A 227 6.91 11.04 11.32
N CYS A 228 7.72 11.66 10.47
CA CYS A 228 7.34 12.19 9.16
C CYS A 228 8.09 11.52 8.01
N GLU A 229 9.19 10.83 8.32
CA GLU A 229 10.01 10.14 7.33
C GLU A 229 9.87 8.61 7.42
N VAL A 230 9.63 8.07 8.62
CA VAL A 230 9.68 6.63 8.86
C VAL A 230 8.33 6.09 9.30
N ARG A 231 7.86 6.47 10.49
CA ARG A 231 6.58 6.02 11.03
C ARG A 231 6.14 6.86 12.21
N TRP A 232 4.83 6.88 12.46
CA TRP A 232 4.25 7.48 13.65
C TRP A 232 4.35 6.53 14.85
N ASP A 233 5.46 6.58 15.59
CA ASP A 233 5.68 5.69 16.72
C ASP A 233 5.02 6.14 18.04
N PHE A 234 5.21 5.36 19.10
CA PHE A 234 4.77 5.69 20.46
C PHE A 234 5.18 7.10 20.94
N GLN A 235 6.38 7.57 20.59
CA GLN A 235 6.84 8.90 21.00
C GLN A 235 6.08 10.00 20.25
N CYS A 236 5.81 9.79 18.96
CA CYS A 236 4.97 10.67 18.15
C CYS A 236 3.56 10.80 18.74
N ALA A 237 2.90 9.67 19.05
CA ALA A 237 1.56 9.67 19.65
C ALA A 237 1.51 10.32 21.04
N GLN A 238 2.54 10.11 21.88
CA GLN A 238 2.65 10.76 23.18
C GLN A 238 2.87 12.27 23.05
N ALA A 239 3.70 12.69 22.11
CA ALA A 239 3.92 14.09 21.79
C ALA A 239 2.61 14.74 21.33
N ALA A 240 1.87 14.11 20.41
CA ALA A 240 0.58 14.61 19.94
C ALA A 240 -0.44 14.81 21.06
N THR A 241 -0.60 13.81 21.94
CA THR A 241 -1.54 13.89 23.06
C THR A 241 -1.21 15.03 24.02
N THR A 242 0.09 15.29 24.25
CA THR A 242 0.54 16.32 25.19
C THR A 242 0.61 17.73 24.59
N LEU A 243 0.99 17.84 23.32
CA LEU A 243 1.20 19.12 22.63
C LEU A 243 -0.11 19.67 22.04
N CYS A 244 -0.94 18.80 21.47
CA CYS A 244 -2.08 19.20 20.65
C CYS A 244 -3.39 19.27 21.44
N GLY A 245 -3.52 18.49 22.52
CA GLY A 245 -4.73 18.47 23.34
C GLY A 245 -6.00 18.08 22.56
N LEU A 246 -5.86 17.19 21.57
CA LEU A 246 -6.96 16.73 20.73
C LEU A 246 -8.03 16.03 21.59
N PRO A 247 -9.32 16.44 21.51
CA PRO A 247 -10.38 15.82 22.31
C PRO A 247 -10.54 14.31 22.07
N ALA A 248 -10.16 13.82 20.88
CA ALA A 248 -10.20 12.42 20.50
C ALA A 248 -9.09 11.58 21.18
N CYS A 249 -7.97 12.19 21.60
CA CYS A 249 -6.87 11.46 22.22
C CYS A 249 -7.13 11.28 23.73
N THR A 250 -7.80 10.19 24.09
CA THR A 250 -8.19 9.88 25.48
C THR A 250 -7.21 8.99 26.22
N CYS A 251 -6.22 8.41 25.54
CA CYS A 251 -5.19 7.58 26.16
C CYS A 251 -4.46 8.31 27.29
N GLY A 252 -4.32 7.65 28.44
CA GLY A 252 -3.70 8.22 29.64
C GLY A 252 -4.60 9.18 30.43
N SER A 253 -5.84 9.42 29.98
CA SER A 253 -6.79 10.26 30.71
C SER A 253 -7.47 9.45 31.82
N PRO A 254 -7.43 9.89 33.08
CA PRO A 254 -8.18 9.22 34.16
C PRO A 254 -9.69 9.20 33.94
N ALA A 255 -10.23 10.08 33.08
CA ALA A 255 -11.64 10.10 32.72
C ALA A 255 -12.02 9.01 31.71
N ALA A 256 -11.03 8.43 31.01
CA ALA A 256 -11.24 7.37 30.03
C ALA A 256 -11.64 6.04 30.68
N GLY A 257 -11.27 5.81 31.96
CA GLY A 257 -11.58 4.56 32.66
C GLY A 257 -10.38 3.60 32.71
N SER A 258 -10.53 2.46 33.38
CA SER A 258 -9.41 1.52 33.57
C SER A 258 -9.23 0.62 32.36
N CYS A 259 -7.99 0.47 31.90
CA CYS A 259 -7.67 -0.38 30.73
C CYS A 259 -8.06 -1.86 30.89
N LYS A 260 -8.24 -2.35 32.12
CA LYS A 260 -8.54 -3.78 32.41
C LYS A 260 -10.02 -4.02 32.68
N THR A 261 -10.89 -3.06 32.36
CA THR A 261 -12.35 -3.18 32.55
C THR A 261 -13.10 -2.58 31.37
N VAL A 262 -14.18 -3.23 30.96
CA VAL A 262 -15.07 -2.74 29.89
C VAL A 262 -15.76 -1.43 30.29
N HIS A 263 -15.80 -0.46 29.38
CA HIS A 263 -16.55 0.79 29.53
C HIS A 263 -16.84 1.47 28.18
N ALA A 264 -17.88 2.30 28.14
CA ALA A 264 -18.36 2.96 26.92
C ALA A 264 -17.52 4.18 26.46
N THR A 265 -16.51 4.60 27.22
CA THR A 265 -15.57 5.66 26.83
C THR A 265 -14.46 5.09 25.96
N THR A 266 -13.93 5.91 25.05
CA THR A 266 -12.77 5.57 24.22
C THR A 266 -11.47 5.65 25.01
N GLY A 267 -10.51 4.80 24.67
CA GLY A 267 -9.18 4.73 25.30
C GLY A 267 -9.24 4.40 26.79
N CYS A 268 -8.10 4.41 27.48
CA CYS A 268 -8.05 4.11 28.92
C CYS A 268 -7.02 4.96 29.67
N ASP A 269 -6.97 4.83 30.99
CA ASP A 269 -6.23 5.70 31.92
C ASP A 269 -4.71 5.52 31.95
N ASP A 270 -4.17 4.48 31.31
CA ASP A 270 -2.73 4.29 31.12
C ASP A 270 -2.35 4.52 29.66
N PHE A 271 -1.47 5.51 29.41
CA PHE A 271 -1.13 5.92 28.04
C PHE A 271 -0.46 4.80 27.24
N ARG A 272 0.48 4.05 27.85
CA ARG A 272 1.23 3.01 27.13
C ARG A 272 0.32 1.84 26.80
N CYS A 273 -0.43 1.35 27.79
CA CYS A 273 -1.40 0.28 27.58
C CYS A 273 -2.45 0.66 26.54
N CYS A 274 -3.01 1.87 26.65
CA CYS A 274 -3.98 2.37 25.69
C CYS A 274 -3.40 2.41 24.27
N ASN A 275 -2.20 2.99 24.11
CA ASN A 275 -1.53 3.06 22.81
C ASN A 275 -1.28 1.68 22.21
N ASP A 276 -0.75 0.73 22.99
CA ASP A 276 -0.45 -0.62 22.51
C ASP A 276 -1.72 -1.38 22.09
N VAL A 277 -2.82 -1.23 22.84
CA VAL A 277 -4.13 -1.81 22.48
C VAL A 277 -4.70 -1.16 21.23
N CYS A 278 -4.65 0.17 21.12
CA CYS A 278 -5.23 0.90 20.00
C CYS A 278 -4.44 0.79 18.70
N ALA A 279 -3.13 0.52 18.78
CA ALA A 279 -2.30 0.22 17.61
C ALA A 279 -2.66 -1.13 16.97
N VAL A 280 -3.24 -2.05 17.75
CA VAL A 280 -3.74 -3.35 17.26
C VAL A 280 -5.21 -3.26 16.86
N ASP A 281 -6.03 -2.53 17.63
CA ASP A 281 -7.46 -2.43 17.42
C ASP A 281 -7.94 -0.98 17.64
N SER A 282 -8.06 -0.24 16.54
CA SER A 282 -8.42 1.19 16.53
C SER A 282 -9.82 1.45 17.08
N PHE A 283 -10.72 0.45 17.05
CA PHE A 283 -12.03 0.51 17.68
C PHE A 283 -11.94 0.95 19.15
N CYS A 284 -10.92 0.49 19.87
CA CYS A 284 -10.71 0.79 21.29
C CYS A 284 -10.47 2.28 21.57
N CYS A 285 -9.91 3.02 20.61
CA CYS A 285 -9.61 4.45 20.74
C CYS A 285 -10.60 5.35 20.01
N ALA A 286 -11.40 4.82 19.07
CA ALA A 286 -12.30 5.61 18.24
C ALA A 286 -13.78 5.39 18.57
N ILE A 287 -14.18 4.19 19.00
CA ILE A 287 -15.59 3.84 19.26
C ILE A 287 -15.83 3.67 20.77
N GLU A 288 -15.33 2.60 21.37
CA GLU A 288 -15.49 2.31 22.80
C GLU A 288 -14.49 1.25 23.30
N TRP A 289 -14.27 1.18 24.61
CA TRP A 289 -13.40 0.19 25.25
C TRP A 289 -14.18 -1.07 25.64
N ASP A 290 -14.38 -1.95 24.66
CA ASP A 290 -15.19 -3.16 24.78
C ASP A 290 -14.46 -4.35 25.45
N PHE A 291 -15.09 -5.53 25.37
CA PHE A 291 -14.53 -6.77 25.89
C PHE A 291 -13.26 -7.22 25.14
N THR A 292 -13.18 -6.98 23.84
CA THR A 292 -11.98 -7.24 23.02
C THR A 292 -10.84 -6.35 23.49
N CYS A 293 -11.06 -5.05 23.68
CA CYS A 293 -10.07 -4.10 24.21
C CYS A 293 -9.53 -4.52 25.57
N THR A 294 -10.42 -4.95 26.48
CA THR A 294 -10.02 -5.42 27.81
C THR A 294 -9.23 -6.74 27.73
N SER A 295 -9.59 -7.64 26.82
CA SER A 295 -8.89 -8.91 26.61
C SER A 295 -7.50 -8.70 26.04
N LEU A 296 -7.38 -7.80 25.05
CA LEU A 296 -6.10 -7.38 24.50
C LEU A 296 -5.25 -6.65 25.54
N ALA A 297 -5.85 -5.77 26.35
CA ALA A 297 -5.16 -5.11 27.44
C ALA A 297 -4.65 -6.14 28.47
N ASN A 298 -5.42 -7.18 28.78
CA ASN A 298 -5.02 -8.27 29.68
C ASN A 298 -3.76 -8.99 29.19
N ALA A 299 -3.71 -9.26 27.89
CA ALA A 299 -2.59 -9.92 27.20
C ALA A 299 -1.34 -9.05 27.11
N THR A 300 -1.51 -7.77 26.76
CA THR A 300 -0.40 -6.89 26.36
C THR A 300 0.13 -6.01 27.49
N CYS A 301 -0.74 -5.52 28.38
CA CYS A 301 -0.38 -4.43 29.28
C CYS A 301 0.13 -4.88 30.65
N THR A 302 1.14 -4.15 31.15
CA THR A 302 1.60 -4.24 32.54
C THR A 302 1.09 -3.09 33.39
N LEU A 303 0.07 -3.36 34.20
CA LEU A 303 -0.51 -2.34 35.08
C LEU A 303 -0.29 -2.75 36.54
N GLY A 304 0.33 -1.88 37.32
CA GLY A 304 0.47 -2.08 38.77
C GLY A 304 1.79 -1.58 39.34
N PRO A 305 1.97 -1.69 40.68
CA PRO A 305 3.14 -1.16 41.40
C PRO A 305 4.47 -1.82 41.00
N PHE A 306 4.41 -2.97 40.32
CA PHE A 306 5.57 -3.74 39.88
C PHE A 306 5.92 -3.54 38.41
N ALA A 307 5.20 -2.67 37.67
CA ALA A 307 5.40 -2.47 36.23
C ALA A 307 6.86 -2.16 35.87
N ASN A 308 7.56 -1.33 36.66
CA ASN A 308 8.98 -1.04 36.44
C ASN A 308 9.90 -2.26 36.68
N THR A 309 9.62 -3.07 37.70
CA THR A 309 10.42 -4.27 38.02
C THR A 309 10.20 -5.34 36.95
N CYS A 310 8.95 -5.51 36.51
CA CYS A 310 8.56 -6.49 35.50
C CYS A 310 8.92 -6.08 34.08
N GLY A 311 8.90 -4.78 33.75
CA GLY A 311 9.29 -4.28 32.43
C GLY A 311 10.80 -4.29 32.17
N MET A 312 11.63 -4.53 33.19
CA MET A 312 13.10 -4.58 33.06
C MET A 312 13.70 -5.95 33.39
N ALA A 313 12.88 -6.93 33.78
CA ALA A 313 13.35 -8.26 34.11
C ALA A 313 13.64 -9.08 32.84
N THR A 314 14.70 -9.91 32.88
CA THR A 314 15.17 -10.67 31.70
C THR A 314 15.15 -12.18 31.91
N GLY A 315 14.85 -12.67 33.11
CA GLY A 315 14.79 -14.10 33.42
C GLY A 315 13.45 -14.73 33.02
N SER A 316 13.44 -15.96 32.51
CA SER A 316 12.20 -16.62 32.08
C SER A 316 11.22 -16.87 33.25
N CYS A 317 9.95 -16.50 33.08
CA CYS A 317 8.89 -16.72 34.08
C CYS A 317 8.69 -18.19 34.46
N TYR A 318 9.06 -19.11 33.57
CA TYR A 318 8.87 -20.54 33.72
C TYR A 318 10.11 -21.26 34.25
N THR A 319 11.16 -20.52 34.62
CA THR A 319 12.41 -21.08 35.13
C THR A 319 12.87 -20.38 36.42
N LEU A 320 13.61 -21.10 37.26
CA LEU A 320 14.11 -20.55 38.52
C LEU A 320 15.27 -19.57 38.28
N HIS A 321 15.24 -18.39 38.90
CA HIS A 321 16.38 -17.47 38.87
C HIS A 321 16.48 -16.61 40.15
N GLN A 322 17.64 -15.98 40.32
CA GLN A 322 17.97 -15.24 41.55
C GLN A 322 17.49 -13.78 41.54
N GLN A 323 17.07 -13.27 40.39
CA GLN A 323 16.51 -11.93 40.22
C GLN A 323 15.00 -11.97 40.50
N GLY A 324 14.45 -10.87 41.01
CA GLY A 324 13.01 -10.69 41.16
C GLY A 324 12.38 -10.20 39.86
N GLY A 325 11.14 -10.62 39.61
CA GLY A 325 10.43 -10.39 38.34
C GLY A 325 10.96 -11.24 37.19
N CYS A 326 10.18 -11.40 36.12
CA CYS A 326 10.52 -12.23 34.96
C CYS A 326 10.26 -11.50 33.62
N ASN A 327 10.72 -12.10 32.52
CA ASN A 327 10.85 -11.50 31.19
C ASN A 327 9.54 -11.34 30.42
N ASP A 328 8.46 -11.98 30.86
CA ASP A 328 7.10 -11.65 30.42
C ASP A 328 6.55 -10.65 31.46
N PRO A 329 6.44 -9.37 31.09
CA PRO A 329 6.05 -8.34 32.03
C PRO A 329 4.61 -8.50 32.55
N ALA A 330 3.68 -9.04 31.73
CA ALA A 330 2.28 -9.26 32.09
C ALA A 330 2.16 -10.43 33.08
N CYS A 331 2.84 -11.53 32.78
CA CYS A 331 2.96 -12.64 33.71
C CYS A 331 3.63 -12.22 35.01
N CYS A 332 4.75 -11.51 34.91
CA CYS A 332 5.49 -11.00 36.04
C CYS A 332 4.60 -10.17 36.96
N THR A 333 3.84 -9.24 36.39
CA THR A 333 2.96 -8.37 37.17
C THR A 333 1.88 -9.19 37.86
N THR A 334 1.26 -10.14 37.17
CA THR A 334 0.23 -11.04 37.72
C THR A 334 0.76 -11.83 38.92
N VAL A 335 1.88 -12.53 38.75
CA VAL A 335 2.51 -13.32 39.83
C VAL A 335 2.96 -12.42 40.98
N CYS A 336 3.49 -11.22 40.70
CA CYS A 336 3.93 -10.30 41.75
C CYS A 336 2.78 -9.62 42.49
N THR A 337 1.62 -9.41 41.86
CA THR A 337 0.40 -9.01 42.57
C THR A 337 -0.13 -10.11 43.48
N LEU A 338 0.05 -11.38 43.10
CA LEU A 338 -0.32 -12.53 43.94
C LEU A 338 0.66 -12.73 45.10
N ASP A 339 1.96 -12.67 44.81
CA ASP A 339 3.05 -12.74 45.78
C ASP A 339 4.14 -11.70 45.47
N PRO A 340 4.13 -10.55 46.16
CA PRO A 340 5.14 -9.50 46.00
C PRO A 340 6.58 -9.97 46.20
N SER A 341 6.81 -11.08 46.92
CA SER A 341 8.17 -11.59 47.14
C SER A 341 8.82 -12.13 45.86
N CYS A 342 8.03 -12.49 44.84
CA CYS A 342 8.53 -12.86 43.51
C CYS A 342 9.20 -11.68 42.79
N CYS A 343 8.78 -10.45 43.05
CA CYS A 343 9.40 -9.24 42.51
C CYS A 343 10.42 -8.60 43.45
N ASP A 344 10.18 -8.65 44.76
CA ASP A 344 11.03 -7.97 45.75
C ASP A 344 12.26 -8.79 46.17
N LYS A 345 12.28 -10.11 45.92
CA LYS A 345 13.35 -11.00 46.37
C LYS A 345 13.96 -11.82 45.25
N LYS A 346 13.29 -12.90 44.84
CA LYS A 346 13.79 -13.83 43.82
C LYS A 346 12.63 -14.60 43.21
N TRP A 347 12.80 -15.03 41.98
CA TRP A 347 11.87 -15.90 41.28
C TRP A 347 12.11 -17.37 41.63
N ASP A 348 11.41 -17.85 42.65
CA ASP A 348 11.57 -19.20 43.17
C ASP A 348 10.50 -20.19 42.68
N GLU A 349 10.51 -21.41 43.22
CA GLU A 349 9.62 -22.51 42.80
C GLU A 349 8.13 -22.15 42.93
N ARG A 350 7.77 -21.27 43.89
CA ARG A 350 6.39 -20.81 44.03
C ARG A 350 6.04 -19.80 42.95
N CYS A 351 6.99 -18.93 42.58
CA CYS A 351 6.80 -17.97 41.49
C CYS A 351 6.65 -18.69 40.15
N VAL A 352 7.49 -19.71 39.87
CA VAL A 352 7.37 -20.54 38.66
C VAL A 352 6.06 -21.33 38.66
N ALA A 353 5.64 -21.91 39.78
CA ALA A 353 4.36 -22.61 39.87
C ALA A 353 3.16 -21.67 39.69
N ALA A 354 3.23 -20.46 40.22
CA ALA A 354 2.22 -19.43 39.99
C ALA A 354 2.22 -18.98 38.52
N ALA A 355 3.39 -18.80 37.90
CA ALA A 355 3.50 -18.47 36.48
C ALA A 355 2.90 -19.57 35.59
N LEU A 356 3.19 -20.83 35.87
CA LEU A 356 2.61 -21.97 35.14
C LEU A 356 1.09 -22.11 35.34
N LEU A 357 0.53 -21.55 36.40
CA LEU A 357 -0.90 -21.63 36.69
C LEU A 357 -1.69 -20.42 36.17
N PHE A 358 -1.09 -19.23 36.23
CA PHE A 358 -1.79 -17.96 35.96
C PHE A 358 -1.27 -17.23 34.72
N CYS A 359 -0.16 -17.69 34.13
CA CYS A 359 0.44 -17.10 32.94
C CYS A 359 0.64 -18.09 31.80
N ASN A 360 0.03 -19.27 31.87
CA ASN A 360 0.18 -20.30 30.84
C ASN A 360 -0.44 -19.91 29.48
N GLY A 361 -0.70 -18.64 29.18
CA GLY A 361 -1.30 -18.16 27.92
C GLY A 361 -2.72 -18.65 27.63
N CYS A 362 -3.31 -19.51 28.45
CA CYS A 362 -4.64 -20.05 28.16
C CYS A 362 -5.73 -18.99 28.31
N GLY A 363 -6.51 -18.78 27.27
CA GLY A 363 -7.49 -17.70 27.25
C GLY A 363 -6.95 -16.35 26.82
N ASP A 364 -5.69 -16.27 26.37
CA ASP A 364 -5.12 -15.04 25.81
C ASP A 364 -5.59 -14.86 24.37
N ILE A 365 -5.95 -13.62 24.02
CA ILE A 365 -6.38 -13.25 22.67
C ILE A 365 -5.28 -13.49 21.61
N ASN A 366 -4.01 -13.43 22.02
CA ASN A 366 -2.87 -13.66 21.15
C ASN A 366 -2.41 -15.13 21.13
N ALA A 367 -3.02 -16.00 21.94
CA ALA A 367 -2.60 -17.40 22.01
C ALA A 367 -3.02 -18.21 20.77
N GLY A 368 -3.93 -17.72 19.92
CA GLY A 368 -4.37 -18.43 18.72
C GLY A 368 -5.47 -19.47 19.00
N SER A 369 -5.96 -20.15 17.96
CA SER A 369 -7.08 -21.10 18.11
C SER A 369 -6.66 -22.44 18.68
N CYS A 370 -7.49 -23.01 19.55
CA CYS A 370 -7.26 -24.36 20.07
C CYS A 370 -7.35 -25.45 19.00
N PHE A 371 -7.99 -25.17 17.87
CA PHE A 371 -8.30 -26.16 16.83
C PHE A 371 -7.42 -26.03 15.59
N PHE A 372 -6.41 -25.17 15.62
CA PHE A 372 -5.42 -25.02 14.55
C PHE A 372 -4.01 -24.97 15.11
N ALA A 373 -3.04 -25.50 14.37
CA ALA A 373 -1.66 -25.48 14.81
C ALA A 373 -1.07 -24.10 14.56
N HIS A 374 -0.26 -23.60 15.49
CA HIS A 374 0.40 -22.31 15.39
C HIS A 374 1.69 -22.29 16.23
N GLY A 375 2.60 -21.38 15.90
CA GLY A 375 3.92 -21.29 16.54
C GLY A 375 3.90 -20.70 17.95
N THR A 376 2.78 -20.12 18.40
CA THR A 376 2.62 -19.65 19.78
C THR A 376 2.22 -20.79 20.71
N PRO A 377 2.64 -20.79 21.99
CA PRO A 377 2.12 -21.70 22.98
C PRO A 377 0.66 -21.34 23.35
N SER A 378 -0.06 -22.34 23.87
CA SER A 378 -1.41 -22.22 24.45
C SER A 378 -2.49 -21.92 23.41
N CYS A 379 -3.72 -21.65 23.82
CA CYS A 379 -4.78 -21.25 22.89
C CYS A 379 -5.89 -20.42 23.57
N LEU A 380 -6.78 -19.86 22.75
CA LEU A 380 -7.77 -18.85 23.11
C LEU A 380 -8.92 -19.36 23.99
N ASP A 381 -9.38 -20.60 23.81
CA ASP A 381 -10.38 -21.15 24.74
C ASP A 381 -9.66 -21.61 26.00
N ARG A 382 -9.84 -20.88 27.11
CA ARG A 382 -9.14 -21.17 28.36
C ARG A 382 -9.40 -22.58 28.88
N GLU A 383 -10.64 -23.05 28.85
CA GLU A 383 -11.00 -24.36 29.41
C GLU A 383 -10.45 -25.49 28.55
N CYS A 384 -10.55 -25.35 27.23
CA CYS A 384 -9.95 -26.28 26.27
C CYS A 384 -8.42 -26.29 26.41
N CYS A 385 -7.82 -25.11 26.41
CA CYS A 385 -6.38 -24.92 26.57
C CYS A 385 -5.88 -25.62 27.85
N GLU A 386 -6.43 -25.28 29.01
CA GLU A 386 -6.04 -25.86 30.30
C GLU A 386 -6.21 -27.40 30.31
N THR A 387 -7.25 -27.91 29.65
CA THR A 387 -7.50 -29.35 29.52
C THR A 387 -6.43 -30.04 28.69
N VAL A 388 -6.03 -29.45 27.57
CA VAL A 388 -4.95 -29.98 26.72
C VAL A 388 -3.58 -29.83 27.40
N CYS A 389 -3.28 -28.67 27.99
CA CYS A 389 -2.05 -28.43 28.76
C CYS A 389 -1.86 -29.44 29.89
N ALA A 390 -2.96 -29.86 30.54
CA ALA A 390 -2.90 -30.82 31.64
C ALA A 390 -2.47 -32.21 31.18
N LEU A 391 -2.70 -32.55 29.90
CA LEU A 391 -2.24 -33.80 29.30
C LEU A 391 -0.85 -33.68 28.70
N ASP A 392 -0.61 -32.59 27.97
CA ASP A 392 0.68 -32.27 27.37
C ASP A 392 1.10 -30.83 27.71
N PRO A 393 1.97 -30.65 28.73
CA PRO A 393 2.46 -29.34 29.10
C PRO A 393 3.24 -28.61 28.01
N SER A 394 3.76 -29.32 27.00
CA SER A 394 4.52 -28.68 25.90
C SER A 394 3.64 -27.73 25.08
N CYS A 395 2.36 -28.08 24.90
CA CYS A 395 1.38 -27.23 24.23
C CYS A 395 1.31 -25.80 24.77
N CYS A 396 1.66 -25.58 26.04
CA CYS A 396 1.46 -24.32 26.74
C CYS A 396 2.75 -23.63 27.16
N VAL A 397 3.90 -24.17 26.72
CA VAL A 397 5.23 -23.59 26.98
C VAL A 397 6.15 -23.58 25.75
N THR A 398 5.90 -24.40 24.73
CA THR A 398 6.69 -24.42 23.49
C THR A 398 5.91 -23.84 22.32
N GLU A 399 4.90 -24.55 21.86
CA GLU A 399 4.09 -24.21 20.68
C GLU A 399 2.83 -25.07 20.68
N TRP A 400 1.78 -24.59 20.02
CA TRP A 400 0.55 -25.33 19.83
C TRP A 400 0.59 -26.09 18.50
N ASP A 401 1.19 -27.27 18.50
CA ASP A 401 1.37 -28.07 17.30
C ASP A 401 0.13 -28.93 16.94
N ILE A 402 0.26 -29.76 15.90
CA ILE A 402 -0.81 -30.65 15.45
C ILE A 402 -1.24 -31.69 16.51
N LEU A 403 -0.38 -32.04 17.46
CA LEU A 403 -0.73 -32.95 18.56
C LEU A 403 -1.61 -32.23 19.59
N CYS A 404 -1.34 -30.95 19.87
CA CYS A 404 -2.19 -30.10 20.71
C CYS A 404 -3.60 -29.96 20.10
N VAL A 405 -3.67 -29.70 18.79
CA VAL A 405 -4.93 -29.65 18.03
C VAL A 405 -5.68 -30.98 18.08
N THR A 406 -4.97 -32.10 17.89
CA THR A 406 -5.57 -33.44 17.97
C THR A 406 -6.13 -33.71 19.38
N GLY A 407 -5.44 -33.26 20.42
CA GLY A 407 -5.91 -33.27 21.79
C GLY A 407 -7.18 -32.44 21.97
N ALA A 408 -7.17 -31.19 21.49
CA ALA A 408 -8.30 -30.28 21.58
C ALA A 408 -9.55 -30.86 20.90
N LEU A 409 -9.43 -31.37 19.66
CA LEU A 409 -10.54 -32.01 18.93
C LEU A 409 -11.13 -33.23 19.65
N GLY A 410 -10.33 -33.92 20.48
CA GLY A 410 -10.78 -35.07 21.25
C GLY A 410 -11.38 -34.75 22.62
N LEU A 411 -11.12 -33.56 23.16
CA LEU A 411 -11.35 -33.24 24.58
C LEU A 411 -12.25 -32.02 24.80
N CYS A 412 -12.27 -31.10 23.84
CA CYS A 412 -12.94 -29.82 23.96
C CYS A 412 -14.29 -29.83 23.25
N ASP A 413 -15.19 -28.97 23.71
CA ASP A 413 -16.45 -28.72 23.01
C ASP A 413 -16.16 -27.85 21.78
N THR A 414 -16.70 -28.24 20.63
CA THR A 414 -16.68 -27.42 19.41
C THR A 414 -17.94 -26.57 19.29
N ALA A 415 -18.83 -26.61 20.31
CA ALA A 415 -20.03 -25.78 20.36
C ALA A 415 -19.65 -24.30 20.33
N VAL A 416 -19.77 -23.75 19.13
CA VAL A 416 -19.60 -22.35 18.78
C VAL A 416 -20.50 -21.46 19.66
N PRO A 417 -19.94 -20.64 20.57
CA PRO A 417 -20.72 -19.70 21.35
C PRO A 417 -21.06 -18.49 20.46
N CYS A 418 -22.22 -18.54 19.81
CA CYS A 418 -22.74 -17.43 19.02
C CYS A 418 -23.71 -16.54 19.80
N GLY A 419 -23.67 -15.24 19.51
CA GLY A 419 -24.60 -14.26 20.07
C GLY A 419 -24.29 -13.80 21.49
N ASP A 420 -23.01 -13.74 21.86
CA ASP A 420 -22.61 -13.12 23.12
C ASP A 420 -22.86 -11.61 23.02
N PRO A 421 -23.67 -10.99 23.90
CA PRO A 421 -23.92 -9.55 23.85
C PRO A 421 -22.69 -8.69 24.14
N ARG A 422 -21.55 -9.29 24.53
CA ARG A 422 -20.27 -8.61 24.74
C ARG A 422 -19.37 -8.62 23.51
N SER A 423 -19.66 -9.44 22.50
CA SER A 423 -18.94 -9.39 21.23
C SER A 423 -19.47 -8.26 20.35
N ARG A 424 -18.73 -7.93 19.30
CA ARG A 424 -19.05 -6.82 18.41
C ARG A 424 -20.28 -7.11 17.53
N PRO A 425 -20.88 -6.07 16.92
CA PRO A 425 -21.82 -6.26 15.82
C PRO A 425 -21.21 -7.11 14.69
N CYS A 426 -22.04 -7.83 13.93
CA CYS A 426 -21.57 -8.84 12.99
C CYS A 426 -20.87 -8.26 11.76
N GLY A 427 -21.15 -7.02 11.39
CA GLY A 427 -20.42 -6.27 10.36
C GLY A 427 -19.10 -5.68 10.84
N VAL A 428 -18.72 -5.85 12.12
CA VAL A 428 -17.48 -5.30 12.69
C VAL A 428 -16.52 -6.41 13.05
N ALA A 429 -15.34 -6.40 12.44
CA ALA A 429 -14.31 -7.39 12.70
C ALA A 429 -13.72 -7.25 14.14
N SER A 430 -13.27 -8.37 14.70
CA SER A 430 -12.82 -8.52 16.09
C SER A 430 -11.80 -9.65 16.18
N SER A 431 -10.77 -9.48 17.00
CA SER A 431 -9.78 -10.54 17.27
C SER A 431 -10.32 -11.66 18.18
N LEU A 432 -11.58 -11.54 18.63
CA LEU A 432 -12.30 -12.59 19.32
C LEU A 432 -13.30 -13.27 18.36
N PRO A 433 -13.50 -14.60 18.46
CA PRO A 433 -14.47 -15.32 17.67
C PRO A 433 -15.92 -14.97 18.00
N GLY A 434 -16.78 -15.08 16.98
CA GLY A 434 -18.22 -14.87 17.06
C GLY A 434 -18.64 -13.39 17.16
N CYS A 435 -19.87 -13.12 16.71
CA CYS A 435 -20.51 -11.81 16.82
C CYS A 435 -21.77 -11.83 17.71
N SER A 436 -22.32 -10.65 17.95
CA SER A 436 -23.39 -10.42 18.93
C SER A 436 -24.79 -10.89 18.48
N ASP A 437 -25.05 -11.01 17.17
CA ASP A 437 -26.28 -11.63 16.66
C ASP A 437 -26.12 -13.15 16.60
N ALA A 438 -26.89 -13.87 17.43
CA ALA A 438 -26.83 -15.32 17.54
C ALA A 438 -27.18 -16.06 16.25
N ALA A 439 -28.14 -15.55 15.47
CA ALA A 439 -28.60 -16.20 14.25
C ALA A 439 -27.60 -15.96 13.12
N CYS A 440 -27.18 -14.71 12.92
CA CYS A 440 -26.17 -14.37 11.93
C CYS A 440 -24.86 -15.11 12.20
N CYS A 441 -24.36 -15.03 13.44
CA CYS A 441 -23.16 -15.72 13.85
C CYS A 441 -23.23 -17.22 13.55
N ALA A 442 -24.35 -17.88 13.87
CA ALA A 442 -24.48 -19.31 13.64
C ALA A 442 -24.51 -19.67 12.16
N GLU A 443 -25.12 -18.83 11.30
CA GLU A 443 -25.10 -19.03 9.85
C GLU A 443 -23.68 -18.92 9.28
N ILE A 444 -22.97 -17.83 9.62
CA ILE A 444 -21.59 -17.64 9.17
C ILE A 444 -20.67 -18.73 9.71
N CYS A 445 -20.80 -19.12 10.98
CA CYS A 445 -19.91 -20.14 11.54
C CYS A 445 -20.20 -21.57 11.08
N ASN A 446 -21.38 -21.84 10.52
CA ASN A 446 -21.63 -23.09 9.80
C ASN A 446 -20.96 -23.09 8.43
N PHE A 447 -20.81 -21.90 7.83
CA PHE A 447 -20.16 -21.71 6.54
C PHE A 447 -18.64 -21.71 6.68
N ASP A 448 -18.12 -20.87 7.57
CA ASP A 448 -16.73 -20.77 7.93
C ASP A 448 -16.55 -20.95 9.46
N PRO A 449 -16.16 -22.16 9.90
CA PRO A 449 -15.92 -22.42 11.32
C PRO A 449 -14.85 -21.52 11.94
N THR A 450 -13.89 -21.01 11.16
CA THR A 450 -12.80 -20.15 11.65
C THR A 450 -13.35 -18.89 12.31
N CYS A 451 -14.46 -18.36 11.83
CA CYS A 451 -15.17 -17.20 12.41
C CYS A 451 -15.55 -17.37 13.88
N CYS A 452 -15.71 -18.61 14.34
CA CYS A 452 -16.12 -18.92 15.70
C CYS A 452 -15.10 -19.71 16.52
N ILE A 453 -13.98 -20.11 15.92
CA ILE A 453 -12.91 -20.83 16.62
C ILE A 453 -11.56 -20.12 16.58
N ARG A 454 -11.34 -19.20 15.62
CA ARG A 454 -10.15 -18.35 15.49
C ARG A 454 -10.46 -16.90 15.88
N ALA A 455 -11.16 -16.16 15.01
CA ALA A 455 -11.54 -14.77 15.23
C ALA A 455 -12.73 -14.41 14.34
N TRP A 456 -13.51 -13.40 14.71
CA TRP A 456 -14.49 -12.80 13.81
C TRP A 456 -13.82 -11.74 12.95
N ASP A 457 -12.99 -12.15 12.00
CA ASP A 457 -12.17 -11.25 11.19
C ASP A 457 -12.96 -10.53 10.07
N GLU A 458 -12.24 -9.85 9.19
CA GLU A 458 -12.77 -9.10 8.06
C GLU A 458 -13.55 -9.98 7.08
N THR A 459 -13.15 -11.23 6.86
CA THR A 459 -13.85 -12.15 5.96
C THR A 459 -15.17 -12.58 6.58
N CYS A 460 -15.19 -12.83 7.90
CA CYS A 460 -16.40 -13.12 8.66
C CYS A 460 -17.40 -11.96 8.66
N ALA A 461 -16.91 -10.73 8.89
CA ALA A 461 -17.72 -9.53 8.87
C ALA A 461 -18.26 -9.21 7.47
N ALA A 462 -17.46 -9.46 6.43
CA ALA A 462 -17.87 -9.31 5.04
C ALA A 462 -18.94 -10.36 4.65
N ALA A 463 -18.78 -11.62 5.06
CA ALA A 463 -19.77 -12.67 4.82
C ALA A 463 -21.10 -12.37 5.53
N ALA A 464 -21.04 -11.84 6.76
CA ALA A 464 -22.21 -11.41 7.52
C ALA A 464 -22.97 -10.28 6.81
N THR A 465 -22.25 -9.32 6.22
CA THR A 465 -22.82 -8.19 5.48
C THR A 465 -23.71 -8.61 4.31
N TYR A 466 -23.46 -9.76 3.69
CA TYR A 466 -24.32 -10.29 2.61
C TYR A 466 -25.35 -11.30 3.11
N THR A 467 -24.99 -12.15 4.07
CA THR A 467 -25.82 -13.29 4.47
C THR A 467 -26.92 -12.89 5.46
N CYS A 468 -26.61 -12.00 6.40
CA CYS A 468 -27.45 -11.77 7.59
C CYS A 468 -28.44 -10.61 7.45
N GLY A 469 -28.44 -9.92 6.32
CA GLY A 469 -29.22 -8.71 6.06
C GLY A 469 -28.48 -7.43 6.41
N ARG A 470 -28.79 -6.35 5.66
CA ARG A 470 -28.05 -5.09 5.70
C ARG A 470 -28.82 -3.96 6.39
N PRO A 471 -28.10 -3.02 7.04
CA PRO A 471 -28.67 -1.74 7.41
C PRO A 471 -29.27 -1.03 6.17
N PRO A 472 -30.32 -0.19 6.36
CA PRO A 472 -30.90 0.57 5.26
C PRO A 472 -29.86 1.50 4.63
N ASN A 473 -29.96 1.79 3.34
CA ASN A 473 -29.02 2.67 2.61
C ASN A 473 -27.55 2.18 2.67
N CYS A 474 -27.32 0.86 2.67
CA CYS A 474 -25.99 0.27 2.49
C CYS A 474 -25.99 -0.78 1.36
N PRO A 475 -25.14 -0.62 0.32
CA PRO A 475 -24.34 0.56 0.00
C PRO A 475 -25.21 1.76 -0.44
N SER A 476 -24.65 2.97 -0.38
CA SER A 476 -25.25 4.24 -0.82
C SER A 476 -24.19 5.08 -1.57
N ARG A 477 -24.38 6.40 -1.67
CA ARG A 477 -23.41 7.32 -2.26
C ARG A 477 -22.63 8.03 -1.17
N GLY A 478 -21.40 8.40 -1.47
CA GLY A 478 -20.53 9.20 -0.64
C GLY A 478 -19.31 8.43 -0.17
N ASN A 479 -18.21 9.15 -0.05
CA ASN A 479 -16.94 8.62 0.41
C ASN A 479 -17.00 8.32 1.92
N PRO A 480 -16.65 7.10 2.37
CA PRO A 480 -16.70 6.72 3.78
C PRO A 480 -15.83 7.60 4.69
N TYR A 481 -14.75 8.17 4.15
CA TYR A 481 -13.77 8.97 4.89
C TYR A 481 -14.00 10.49 4.76
N ALA A 482 -15.12 10.93 4.19
CA ALA A 482 -15.44 12.35 4.07
C ALA A 482 -16.87 12.65 4.54
N VAL A 483 -17.04 13.81 5.18
CA VAL A 483 -18.36 14.27 5.64
C VAL A 483 -19.25 14.60 4.45
N HIS A 484 -20.47 14.06 4.43
CA HIS A 484 -21.47 14.35 3.40
C HIS A 484 -22.91 14.29 3.90
N ALA A 485 -23.82 14.99 3.21
CA ALA A 485 -25.20 15.13 3.64
C ALA A 485 -26.07 13.88 3.45
N LEU A 486 -25.63 12.92 2.63
CA LEU A 486 -26.35 11.68 2.37
C LEU A 486 -26.12 10.65 3.48
N PRO A 487 -27.11 9.78 3.79
CA PRO A 487 -26.91 8.65 4.68
C PRO A 487 -26.27 7.45 3.96
N GLY A 488 -25.43 6.71 4.70
CA GLY A 488 -24.64 5.58 4.21
C GLY A 488 -23.50 6.00 3.27
N CYS A 489 -22.60 5.09 2.92
CA CYS A 489 -21.46 5.35 2.03
C CYS A 489 -21.39 4.31 0.89
N VAL A 490 -20.47 4.50 -0.06
CA VAL A 490 -20.32 3.66 -1.26
C VAL A 490 -19.90 2.22 -0.98
N ASP A 491 -19.01 2.02 -0.02
CA ASP A 491 -18.49 0.69 0.30
C ASP A 491 -19.51 -0.08 1.16
N ALA A 492 -19.93 -1.26 0.69
CA ALA A 492 -21.00 -2.01 1.33
C ALA A 492 -20.59 -2.56 2.71
N PHE A 493 -19.32 -2.93 2.89
CA PHE A 493 -18.79 -3.49 4.11
C PHE A 493 -18.58 -2.39 5.15
N CYS A 494 -17.90 -1.32 4.76
CA CYS A 494 -17.70 -0.12 5.58
C CYS A 494 -19.03 0.51 5.99
N CYS A 495 -19.97 0.66 5.05
CA CYS A 495 -21.30 1.16 5.36
C CYS A 495 -21.98 0.28 6.40
N THR A 496 -21.95 -1.05 6.23
CA THR A 496 -22.58 -1.97 7.17
C THR A 496 -21.95 -1.88 8.56
N ALA A 497 -20.62 -1.95 8.65
CA ALA A 497 -19.86 -1.85 9.89
C ALA A 497 -20.17 -0.55 10.66
N VAL A 498 -20.04 0.61 9.99
CA VAL A 498 -20.30 1.93 10.61
C VAL A 498 -21.75 2.05 11.04
N CYS A 499 -22.70 1.53 10.26
CA CYS A 499 -24.13 1.67 10.56
C CYS A 499 -24.63 0.71 11.65
N GLU A 500 -23.93 -0.41 11.87
CA GLU A 500 -24.18 -1.25 13.03
C GLU A 500 -23.59 -0.67 14.32
N VAL A 501 -22.47 0.04 14.23
CA VAL A 501 -21.91 0.81 15.35
C VAL A 501 -22.79 2.00 15.68
N GLU A 502 -23.15 2.82 14.68
CA GLU A 502 -23.96 4.01 14.84
C GLU A 502 -25.07 4.11 13.78
N PRO A 503 -26.30 3.69 14.10
CA PRO A 503 -27.42 3.67 13.17
C PRO A 503 -27.85 5.04 12.61
N THR A 504 -27.38 6.16 13.17
CA THR A 504 -27.72 7.48 12.61
C THR A 504 -26.98 7.76 11.30
N CYS A 505 -25.83 7.13 11.06
CA CYS A 505 -25.03 7.30 9.84
C CYS A 505 -25.78 6.84 8.57
N CYS A 506 -26.64 5.81 8.68
CA CYS A 506 -27.50 5.33 7.57
C CYS A 506 -28.91 5.91 7.52
N VAL A 507 -29.31 6.73 8.50
CA VAL A 507 -30.69 7.24 8.57
C VAL A 507 -30.76 8.76 8.42
N ILE A 508 -29.73 9.49 8.86
CA ILE A 508 -29.74 10.96 8.88
C ILE A 508 -28.74 11.54 7.87
N SER A 509 -27.44 11.38 8.12
CA SER A 509 -26.34 11.93 7.32
C SER A 509 -25.02 11.33 7.77
N TRP A 510 -24.00 11.42 6.92
CA TRP A 510 -22.63 11.01 7.23
C TRP A 510 -21.82 12.20 7.76
N ASP A 511 -21.79 12.35 9.09
CA ASP A 511 -21.08 13.45 9.76
C ASP A 511 -19.65 13.06 10.17
N GLN A 512 -18.96 13.93 10.90
CA GLN A 512 -17.58 13.68 11.34
C GLN A 512 -17.47 12.44 12.22
N TYR A 513 -18.50 12.11 13.01
CA TYR A 513 -18.49 10.91 13.83
C TYR A 513 -18.55 9.66 12.96
N CYS A 514 -19.33 9.68 11.87
CA CYS A 514 -19.36 8.59 10.90
C CYS A 514 -18.00 8.41 10.19
N VAL A 515 -17.31 9.49 9.89
CA VAL A 515 -15.94 9.46 9.32
C VAL A 515 -14.94 8.88 10.33
N ASP A 516 -14.97 9.33 11.58
CA ASP A 516 -14.10 8.82 12.64
C ASP A 516 -14.36 7.33 12.91
N ALA A 517 -15.63 6.92 12.88
CA ALA A 517 -16.02 5.51 12.96
C ALA A 517 -15.53 4.72 11.75
N ALA A 518 -15.61 5.27 10.54
CA ALA A 518 -15.12 4.62 9.33
C ALA A 518 -13.63 4.31 9.42
N PHE A 519 -12.80 5.25 9.92
CA PHE A 519 -11.38 4.99 10.16
C PHE A 519 -11.11 3.90 11.21
N ALA A 520 -12.09 3.58 12.05
CA ALA A 520 -11.96 2.59 13.11
C ALA A 520 -12.39 1.17 12.71
N VAL A 521 -13.41 1.06 11.84
CA VAL A 521 -14.03 -0.24 11.55
C VAL A 521 -14.01 -0.65 10.09
N CYS A 522 -13.69 0.26 9.17
CA CYS A 522 -13.66 -0.07 7.76
C CYS A 522 -12.36 -0.76 7.38
N TYR A 523 -12.50 -1.98 6.89
CA TYR A 523 -11.43 -2.83 6.37
C TYR A 523 -11.50 -2.98 4.84
N SER A 524 -12.48 -2.33 4.22
CA SER A 524 -12.49 -2.04 2.79
C SER A 524 -13.05 -0.62 2.63
N ALA A 525 -12.50 0.11 1.69
CA ALA A 525 -13.01 1.45 1.36
C ALA A 525 -12.78 1.76 -0.12
N SER A 526 -13.06 0.76 -0.94
CA SER A 526 -12.94 0.88 -2.37
C SER A 526 -14.32 0.73 -3.00
N ALA A 527 -14.69 1.72 -3.82
CA ALA A 527 -15.79 1.54 -4.77
C ALA A 527 -15.43 0.57 -5.91
N CYS A 528 -14.18 0.08 -5.95
CA CYS A 528 -13.65 -0.82 -6.96
C CYS A 528 -13.24 -2.17 -6.35
N PRO A 529 -13.64 -3.31 -6.95
CA PRO A 529 -14.62 -3.40 -8.05
C PRO A 529 -16.03 -2.99 -7.57
N GLY A 530 -16.71 -2.22 -8.39
CA GLY A 530 -18.10 -1.77 -8.18
C GLY A 530 -19.11 -2.68 -8.86
N ILE A 531 -20.40 -2.35 -8.75
CA ILE A 531 -21.47 -3.13 -9.39
C ILE A 531 -21.80 -2.52 -10.76
N GLY A 532 -21.73 -3.34 -11.81
CA GLY A 532 -22.15 -3.00 -13.17
C GLY A 532 -20.98 -2.79 -14.14
N PRO A 533 -21.24 -2.85 -15.46
CA PRO A 533 -20.19 -2.76 -16.47
C PRO A 533 -19.63 -1.34 -16.57
N CYS A 534 -18.31 -1.23 -16.75
CA CYS A 534 -17.61 0.06 -16.83
C CYS A 534 -18.01 0.91 -18.03
N ASP A 535 -18.57 0.30 -19.07
CA ASP A 535 -18.83 0.91 -20.37
C ASP A 535 -20.24 1.51 -20.50
N LEU A 536 -21.10 1.33 -19.48
CA LEU A 536 -22.48 1.83 -19.42
C LEU A 536 -22.76 2.60 -18.13
N PRO A 537 -23.59 3.65 -18.16
CA PRO A 537 -23.95 4.39 -16.96
C PRO A 537 -24.88 3.59 -16.04
N HIS A 538 -24.65 3.66 -14.73
CA HIS A 538 -25.47 3.06 -13.69
C HIS A 538 -25.47 3.89 -12.39
N ALA A 539 -26.36 3.54 -11.45
CA ALA A 539 -26.61 4.37 -10.27
C ALA A 539 -25.61 4.16 -9.12
N SER A 540 -24.99 2.98 -9.07
CA SER A 540 -23.87 2.66 -8.16
C SER A 540 -22.60 3.40 -8.59
N PRO A 541 -21.74 3.84 -7.66
CA PRO A 541 -20.38 4.26 -7.99
C PRO A 541 -19.46 3.05 -8.29
N GLY A 542 -18.30 3.33 -8.90
CA GLY A 542 -17.35 2.32 -9.38
C GLY A 542 -17.90 1.46 -10.52
N CYS A 543 -17.17 0.45 -10.97
CA CYS A 543 -17.62 -0.54 -11.96
C CYS A 543 -16.92 -1.89 -11.76
N SER A 544 -17.42 -2.94 -12.40
CA SER A 544 -17.06 -4.34 -12.13
C SER A 544 -15.60 -4.69 -12.40
N GLU A 545 -14.96 -4.04 -13.37
CA GLU A 545 -13.55 -4.31 -13.68
C GLU A 545 -12.63 -3.50 -12.79
N GLN A 546 -11.91 -4.18 -11.89
CA GLN A 546 -11.12 -3.55 -10.83
C GLN A 546 -10.09 -2.55 -11.38
N GLN A 547 -9.31 -2.93 -12.39
CA GLN A 547 -8.26 -2.08 -12.95
C GLN A 547 -8.85 -0.87 -13.71
N CYS A 548 -9.86 -1.08 -14.55
CA CYS A 548 -10.51 0.04 -15.25
C CYS A 548 -11.23 0.97 -14.28
N CYS A 549 -11.92 0.41 -13.28
CA CYS A 549 -12.54 1.16 -12.19
C CYS A 549 -11.49 2.04 -11.50
N GLN A 550 -10.35 1.46 -11.08
CA GLN A 550 -9.27 2.20 -10.43
C GLN A 550 -8.71 3.32 -11.31
N ILE A 551 -8.48 3.08 -12.61
CA ILE A 551 -8.01 4.10 -13.56
C ILE A 551 -9.02 5.26 -13.68
N VAL A 552 -10.31 4.95 -13.80
CA VAL A 552 -11.36 5.97 -13.93
C VAL A 552 -11.53 6.74 -12.62
N CYS A 553 -11.55 6.06 -11.47
CA CYS A 553 -11.55 6.66 -10.13
C CYS A 553 -10.29 7.48 -9.86
N ALA A 554 -9.16 7.09 -10.44
CA ALA A 554 -7.92 7.84 -10.40
C ALA A 554 -8.10 9.20 -11.08
N GLY A 555 -8.71 9.19 -12.25
CA GLY A 555 -8.94 10.39 -13.03
C GLY A 555 -10.12 11.26 -12.58
N ASP A 556 -11.17 10.67 -12.00
CA ASP A 556 -12.37 11.37 -11.51
C ASP A 556 -12.98 10.65 -10.29
N PRO A 557 -12.72 11.14 -9.06
CA PRO A 557 -13.26 10.55 -7.84
C PRO A 557 -14.79 10.52 -7.77
N SER A 558 -15.49 11.43 -8.47
CA SER A 558 -16.96 11.46 -8.45
C SER A 558 -17.59 10.20 -9.04
N CYS A 559 -16.89 9.50 -9.95
CA CYS A 559 -17.30 8.20 -10.47
C CYS A 559 -17.40 7.13 -9.38
N CYS A 560 -16.74 7.34 -8.24
CA CYS A 560 -16.47 6.35 -7.21
C CYS A 560 -17.02 6.78 -5.86
N ASP A 561 -17.29 8.08 -5.70
CA ASP A 561 -18.00 8.62 -4.54
C ASP A 561 -19.49 8.81 -4.83
N ASP A 562 -19.90 9.24 -6.03
CA ASP A 562 -21.28 9.64 -6.30
C ASP A 562 -22.07 8.62 -7.12
N ASN A 563 -21.67 8.34 -8.36
CA ASN A 563 -22.29 7.34 -9.24
C ASN A 563 -21.50 7.20 -10.54
N TRP A 564 -21.65 6.05 -11.19
CA TRP A 564 -21.10 5.79 -12.51
C TRP A 564 -21.97 6.38 -13.62
N ASP A 565 -21.87 7.68 -13.88
CA ASP A 565 -22.70 8.36 -14.87
C ASP A 565 -22.21 8.18 -16.33
N ILE A 566 -22.84 8.90 -17.26
CA ILE A 566 -22.47 8.85 -18.68
C ILE A 566 -21.06 9.37 -18.96
N TYR A 567 -20.55 10.29 -18.13
CA TYR A 567 -19.20 10.81 -18.26
C TYR A 567 -18.18 9.79 -17.75
N CYS A 568 -18.47 9.09 -16.65
CA CYS A 568 -17.65 7.97 -16.15
C CYS A 568 -17.53 6.85 -17.18
N ALA A 569 -18.66 6.41 -17.74
CA ALA A 569 -18.68 5.38 -18.79
C ALA A 569 -17.95 5.81 -20.08
N GLN A 570 -18.03 7.09 -20.46
CA GLN A 570 -17.28 7.64 -21.59
C GLN A 570 -15.79 7.73 -21.32
N ARG A 571 -15.40 8.12 -20.09
CA ARG A 571 -14.00 8.13 -19.66
C ARG A 571 -13.44 6.71 -19.69
N ALA A 572 -14.13 5.73 -19.12
CA ALA A 572 -13.76 4.32 -19.18
C ALA A 572 -13.51 3.83 -20.61
N LYS A 573 -14.41 4.17 -21.56
CA LYS A 573 -14.24 3.86 -22.98
C LYS A 573 -13.08 4.58 -23.66
N GLY A 574 -12.57 5.66 -23.10
CA GLY A 574 -11.44 6.42 -23.64
C GLY A 574 -10.11 6.09 -22.99
N THR A 575 -10.11 5.58 -21.75
CA THR A 575 -8.89 5.36 -20.95
C THR A 575 -8.61 3.89 -20.64
N CYS A 576 -9.61 3.00 -20.69
CA CYS A 576 -9.43 1.57 -20.40
C CYS A 576 -9.32 0.72 -21.67
N THR A 577 -9.45 1.31 -22.86
CA THR A 577 -9.34 0.58 -24.12
C THR A 577 -8.27 1.26 -25.00
N PRO A 578 -7.32 0.48 -25.54
CA PRO A 578 -6.33 0.99 -26.47
C PRO A 578 -6.95 1.70 -27.67
N ALA A 579 -6.46 2.89 -28.01
CA ALA A 579 -6.79 3.52 -29.27
C ALA A 579 -6.10 2.77 -30.44
N PRO A 580 -6.70 2.71 -31.64
CA PRO A 580 -6.10 2.02 -32.79
C PRO A 580 -4.73 2.55 -33.25
N SER A 581 -4.35 3.75 -32.80
CA SER A 581 -3.06 4.37 -33.10
C SER A 581 -2.00 4.14 -32.02
N TRP A 582 -2.34 3.44 -30.95
CA TRP A 582 -1.45 3.18 -29.81
C TRP A 582 -0.88 1.78 -29.91
N ASN A 583 0.40 1.65 -29.57
CA ASN A 583 1.08 0.36 -29.46
C ASN A 583 0.74 -0.29 -28.11
N CYS A 584 -0.53 -0.63 -27.89
CA CYS A 584 -1.00 -1.27 -26.65
C CYS A 584 -1.89 -2.48 -27.02
N PRO A 585 -1.60 -3.70 -26.54
CA PRO A 585 -0.44 -4.06 -25.72
C PRO A 585 0.88 -4.08 -26.53
N CYS A 586 2.01 -3.98 -25.83
CA CYS A 586 3.36 -4.13 -26.39
C CYS A 586 4.24 -4.93 -25.41
N ASP A 587 5.29 -5.61 -25.86
CA ASP A 587 6.17 -6.33 -24.93
C ASP A 587 6.88 -5.38 -23.95
N GLY A 588 7.09 -5.84 -22.70
CA GLY A 588 7.68 -5.04 -21.61
C GLY A 588 6.72 -4.71 -20.45
N SER A 589 7.25 -4.65 -19.24
CA SER A 589 6.46 -4.38 -18.02
C SER A 589 5.97 -2.93 -17.98
N CYS A 590 4.68 -2.71 -17.71
CA CYS A 590 4.15 -1.36 -17.51
C CYS A 590 4.83 -0.61 -16.35
N PHE A 591 5.43 -1.32 -15.39
CA PHE A 591 6.00 -0.72 -14.18
C PHE A 591 7.53 -0.57 -14.22
N GLU A 592 8.17 -0.88 -15.35
CA GLU A 592 9.59 -0.67 -15.59
C GLU A 592 9.79 0.15 -16.87
N ALA A 593 10.85 0.95 -16.92
CA ALA A 593 11.19 1.70 -18.12
C ALA A 593 11.86 0.77 -19.15
N HIS A 594 11.41 0.84 -20.40
CA HIS A 594 11.98 0.13 -21.54
C HIS A 594 11.89 1.05 -22.77
N PRO A 595 12.83 1.99 -22.92
CA PRO A 595 12.77 3.05 -23.92
C PRO A 595 12.91 2.55 -25.37
N GLU A 596 13.22 1.27 -25.56
CA GLU A 596 13.40 0.61 -26.86
C GLU A 596 12.10 0.51 -27.66
N ASN A 597 10.95 0.44 -26.98
CA ASN A 597 9.64 0.38 -27.60
C ASN A 597 8.60 1.25 -26.85
N PRO A 598 7.54 1.70 -27.53
CA PRO A 598 6.40 2.36 -26.91
C PRO A 598 5.34 1.37 -26.47
N GLY A 599 4.57 1.74 -25.44
CA GLY A 599 3.51 0.92 -24.84
C GLY A 599 4.06 -0.10 -23.86
N CYS A 600 3.19 -0.93 -23.29
CA CYS A 600 3.56 -1.98 -22.34
C CYS A 600 2.57 -3.14 -22.42
N ASN A 601 2.84 -4.18 -21.63
CA ASN A 601 2.27 -5.50 -21.82
C ASN A 601 0.88 -5.75 -21.24
N ASP A 602 0.32 -4.77 -20.54
CA ASP A 602 -1.06 -4.78 -20.07
C ASP A 602 -1.83 -3.73 -20.85
N ALA A 603 -2.77 -4.16 -21.69
CA ALA A 603 -3.51 -3.29 -22.59
C ALA A 603 -4.32 -2.20 -21.86
N VAL A 604 -4.91 -2.52 -20.71
CA VAL A 604 -5.75 -1.60 -19.93
C VAL A 604 -4.88 -0.59 -19.19
N CYS A 605 -3.79 -1.06 -18.55
CA CYS A 605 -2.81 -0.17 -17.94
C CYS A 605 -2.14 0.73 -18.99
N CYS A 606 -1.70 0.17 -20.10
CA CYS A 606 -1.11 0.89 -21.22
C CYS A 606 -2.05 1.98 -21.74
N ALA A 607 -3.32 1.65 -21.97
CA ALA A 607 -4.33 2.63 -22.38
C ALA A 607 -4.53 3.73 -21.33
N GLY A 608 -4.52 3.39 -20.04
CA GLY A 608 -4.62 4.33 -18.94
C GLY A 608 -3.47 5.34 -18.94
N VAL A 609 -2.23 4.85 -19.06
CA VAL A 609 -1.02 5.68 -19.17
C VAL A 609 -1.05 6.56 -20.42
N CYS A 610 -1.44 5.99 -21.56
CA CYS A 610 -1.56 6.69 -22.83
C CYS A 610 -2.64 7.78 -22.85
N GLY A 611 -3.69 7.59 -22.07
CA GLY A 611 -4.71 8.61 -21.85
C GLY A 611 -4.15 9.84 -21.12
N VAL A 612 -3.09 9.67 -20.32
CA VAL A 612 -2.36 10.76 -19.65
C VAL A 612 -1.28 11.33 -20.57
N ASP A 613 -0.37 10.50 -21.08
CA ASP A 613 0.66 10.89 -22.03
C ASP A 613 0.68 9.97 -23.26
N PRO A 614 0.18 10.44 -24.43
CA PRO A 614 0.21 9.68 -25.67
C PRO A 614 1.61 9.34 -26.18
N LEU A 615 2.68 10.01 -25.71
CA LEU A 615 4.06 9.67 -26.09
C LEU A 615 4.48 8.31 -25.55
N CYS A 616 3.91 7.85 -24.44
CA CYS A 616 4.20 6.54 -23.86
C CYS A 616 3.91 5.39 -24.82
N CYS A 617 2.88 5.51 -25.68
CA CYS A 617 2.51 4.50 -26.68
C CYS A 617 2.79 4.87 -28.13
N THR A 618 3.38 6.04 -28.39
CA THR A 618 3.74 6.46 -29.76
C THR A 618 5.22 6.75 -29.96
N ALA A 619 5.98 6.96 -28.88
CA ALA A 619 7.41 7.26 -28.92
C ALA A 619 8.25 6.22 -28.17
N SER A 620 8.11 6.13 -26.84
CA SER A 620 8.91 5.23 -25.99
C SER A 620 8.28 5.07 -24.61
N TRP A 621 8.45 3.90 -23.99
CA TRP A 621 8.06 3.67 -22.60
C TRP A 621 9.21 3.96 -21.64
N ASP A 622 9.32 5.20 -21.17
CA ASP A 622 10.42 5.63 -20.30
C ASP A 622 10.07 5.58 -18.80
N GLN A 623 10.96 6.10 -17.95
CA GLN A 623 10.74 6.15 -16.50
C GLN A 623 9.54 7.02 -16.11
N HIS A 624 9.18 7.99 -16.94
CA HIS A 624 7.99 8.81 -16.72
C HIS A 624 6.74 7.98 -16.97
N CYS A 625 6.68 7.21 -18.07
CA CYS A 625 5.60 6.27 -18.36
C CYS A 625 5.42 5.23 -17.25
N ALA A 626 6.52 4.63 -16.78
CA ALA A 626 6.48 3.68 -15.66
C ALA A 626 5.97 4.31 -14.34
N THR A 627 6.32 5.58 -14.08
CA THR A 627 5.81 6.32 -12.92
C THR A 627 4.31 6.61 -13.05
N ILE A 628 3.84 7.03 -14.23
CA ILE A 628 2.41 7.20 -14.51
C ILE A 628 1.69 5.86 -14.31
N ALA A 629 2.23 4.76 -14.82
CA ALA A 629 1.65 3.42 -14.69
C ALA A 629 1.46 3.01 -13.23
N ARG A 630 2.48 3.19 -12.37
CA ARG A 630 2.37 2.87 -10.94
C ARG A 630 1.22 3.58 -10.26
N VAL A 631 0.90 4.79 -10.68
CA VAL A 631 -0.16 5.57 -10.04
C VAL A 631 -1.52 5.34 -10.67
N VAL A 632 -1.59 5.32 -12.01
CA VAL A 632 -2.84 5.22 -12.76
C VAL A 632 -3.38 3.79 -12.70
N CYS A 633 -2.52 2.78 -12.84
CA CYS A 633 -2.93 1.39 -12.91
C CYS A 633 -3.00 0.70 -11.55
N CYS A 634 -2.18 1.13 -10.59
CA CYS A 634 -2.16 0.53 -9.24
C CYS A 634 -2.84 1.41 -8.19
N GLY A 635 -2.59 2.72 -8.21
CA GLY A 635 -2.93 3.58 -7.07
C GLY A 635 -1.99 3.34 -5.88
N ILE A 636 -2.40 3.76 -4.68
CA ILE A 636 -1.56 3.68 -3.48
C ILE A 636 -1.43 2.21 -3.05
N PRO A 637 -0.20 1.70 -2.79
CA PRO A 637 0.00 0.35 -2.25
C PRO A 637 -0.80 0.17 -0.95
N SER A 638 -1.80 -0.71 -1.01
CA SER A 638 -2.73 -1.00 0.07
C SER A 638 -3.46 -2.31 -0.23
N CYS A 639 -4.13 -2.87 0.78
CA CYS A 639 -5.03 -4.00 0.58
C CYS A 639 -6.12 -3.66 -0.45
N GLY A 640 -6.35 -4.57 -1.40
CA GLY A 640 -7.33 -4.38 -2.48
C GLY A 640 -6.81 -3.65 -3.72
N ASN A 641 -5.51 -3.35 -3.76
CA ASN A 641 -4.86 -2.78 -4.92
C ASN A 641 -4.64 -3.84 -6.00
N TYR A 642 -5.04 -3.59 -7.25
CA TYR A 642 -4.91 -4.57 -8.33
C TYR A 642 -3.45 -5.06 -8.51
N CYS A 643 -2.49 -4.14 -8.44
CA CYS A 643 -1.07 -4.46 -8.61
C CYS A 643 -0.42 -5.10 -7.40
N ALA A 644 -1.11 -5.19 -6.25
CA ALA A 644 -0.60 -5.97 -5.14
C ALA A 644 -0.53 -7.46 -5.52
N GLY A 645 -1.33 -7.93 -6.49
CA GLY A 645 -1.31 -9.30 -6.97
C GLY A 645 -2.22 -10.23 -6.17
N SER A 646 -2.38 -11.47 -6.62
CA SER A 646 -3.29 -12.43 -6.00
C SER A 646 -2.88 -12.79 -4.57
N CYS A 647 -3.85 -12.85 -3.66
CA CYS A 647 -3.64 -13.30 -2.28
C CYS A 647 -3.18 -14.76 -2.17
N PHE A 648 -3.38 -15.56 -3.22
CA PHE A 648 -3.10 -17.00 -3.23
C PHE A 648 -1.82 -17.39 -3.98
N VAL A 649 -1.04 -16.39 -4.42
CA VAL A 649 0.22 -16.56 -5.13
C VAL A 649 1.32 -15.77 -4.42
N VAL A 650 2.52 -16.33 -4.34
CA VAL A 650 3.67 -15.66 -3.72
C VAL A 650 4.16 -14.53 -4.62
N HIS A 651 4.45 -13.37 -4.02
CA HIS A 651 5.09 -12.25 -4.72
C HIS A 651 6.01 -11.44 -3.79
N SER A 652 6.84 -10.57 -4.38
CA SER A 652 7.88 -9.84 -3.65
C SER A 652 7.40 -8.55 -2.98
N THR A 653 6.21 -8.08 -3.34
CA THR A 653 5.56 -6.87 -2.78
C THR A 653 4.65 -7.21 -1.60
N PRO A 654 4.40 -6.28 -0.67
CA PRO A 654 3.40 -6.45 0.39
C PRO A 654 1.96 -6.30 -0.15
N PHE A 655 0.98 -6.66 0.67
CA PHE A 655 -0.47 -6.63 0.40
C PHE A 655 -0.92 -7.62 -0.68
N CYS A 656 -2.23 -7.73 -0.93
CA CYS A 656 -2.76 -8.44 -2.09
C CYS A 656 -4.02 -7.74 -2.63
N SER A 657 -4.53 -8.19 -3.77
CA SER A 657 -5.51 -7.49 -4.60
C SER A 657 -6.96 -7.58 -4.11
N ASP A 658 -7.24 -8.42 -3.10
CA ASP A 658 -8.52 -8.43 -2.39
C ASP A 658 -8.37 -7.69 -1.06
N PRO A 659 -9.13 -6.59 -0.84
CA PRO A 659 -9.03 -5.83 0.39
C PRO A 659 -9.42 -6.64 1.64
N VAL A 660 -10.47 -7.46 1.56
CA VAL A 660 -11.01 -8.18 2.71
C VAL A 660 -10.07 -9.32 3.12
N CYS A 661 -9.62 -10.14 2.16
CA CYS A 661 -8.63 -11.17 2.44
C CYS A 661 -7.30 -10.60 2.90
N CYS A 662 -6.83 -9.53 2.25
CA CYS A 662 -5.58 -8.88 2.60
C CYS A 662 -5.60 -8.39 4.05
N GLU A 663 -6.62 -7.63 4.46
CA GLU A 663 -6.70 -7.12 5.84
C GLU A 663 -6.82 -8.24 6.86
N ALA A 664 -7.58 -9.31 6.56
CA ALA A 664 -7.65 -10.49 7.43
C ALA A 664 -6.29 -11.17 7.62
N VAL A 665 -5.50 -11.32 6.55
CA VAL A 665 -4.13 -11.86 6.65
C VAL A 665 -3.22 -10.88 7.37
N CYS A 666 -3.30 -9.57 7.09
CA CYS A 666 -2.51 -8.53 7.76
C CYS A 666 -2.72 -8.53 9.28
N ARG A 667 -3.96 -8.79 9.73
CA ARG A 667 -4.32 -8.88 11.13
C ARG A 667 -3.55 -9.97 11.86
N PHE A 668 -3.39 -11.14 11.23
CA PHE A 668 -2.68 -12.27 11.82
C PHE A 668 -1.17 -12.21 11.59
N ASP A 669 -0.74 -11.78 10.41
CA ASP A 669 0.66 -11.59 10.04
C ASP A 669 0.91 -10.21 9.40
N PRO A 670 1.22 -9.18 10.22
CA PRO A 670 1.54 -7.84 9.73
C PRO A 670 2.75 -7.77 8.79
N VAL A 671 3.61 -8.81 8.75
CA VAL A 671 4.76 -8.87 7.85
C VAL A 671 4.32 -8.96 6.38
N CYS A 672 3.18 -9.61 6.12
CA CYS A 672 2.57 -9.69 4.80
C CYS A 672 2.24 -8.32 4.20
N CYS A 673 2.04 -7.31 5.05
CA CYS A 673 1.54 -5.98 4.69
C CYS A 673 2.57 -4.86 4.91
N THR A 674 3.80 -5.25 5.29
CA THR A 674 4.91 -4.32 5.50
C THR A 674 6.14 -4.68 4.67
N ASN A 675 6.37 -5.98 4.42
CA ASN A 675 7.57 -6.46 3.75
C ASN A 675 7.27 -7.09 2.39
N ARG A 676 6.56 -8.22 2.38
CA ARG A 676 6.30 -9.02 1.17
C ARG A 676 5.20 -10.06 1.41
N TRP A 677 4.58 -10.54 0.33
CA TRP A 677 3.60 -11.61 0.36
C TRP A 677 4.22 -12.98 0.01
N ASP A 678 4.73 -13.69 1.02
CA ASP A 678 5.42 -14.95 0.82
C ASP A 678 4.54 -16.20 1.03
N SER A 679 5.17 -17.39 1.03
CA SER A 679 4.44 -18.66 1.15
C SER A 679 3.66 -18.78 2.46
N SER A 680 4.11 -18.10 3.52
CA SER A 680 3.38 -18.07 4.79
C SER A 680 2.10 -17.25 4.65
N CYS A 681 2.18 -16.07 4.00
CA CYS A 681 1.02 -15.23 3.69
C CYS A 681 0.00 -15.97 2.82
N VAL A 682 0.46 -16.71 1.80
CA VAL A 682 -0.42 -17.53 0.95
C VAL A 682 -1.08 -18.67 1.73
N ASN A 683 -0.38 -19.30 2.67
CA ASN A 683 -0.97 -20.35 3.51
C ASN A 683 -2.01 -19.77 4.47
N GLU A 684 -1.71 -18.64 5.10
CA GLU A 684 -2.66 -17.93 5.95
C GLU A 684 -3.89 -17.50 5.15
N ALA A 685 -3.71 -16.96 3.94
CA ALA A 685 -4.81 -16.63 3.05
C ALA A 685 -5.68 -17.85 2.70
N ARG A 686 -5.09 -19.03 2.50
CA ARG A 686 -5.84 -20.27 2.24
C ARG A 686 -6.64 -20.76 3.44
N GLU A 687 -6.22 -20.42 4.65
CA GLU A 687 -6.92 -20.78 5.88
C GLU A 687 -8.01 -19.78 6.26
N THR A 688 -7.77 -18.50 6.00
CA THR A 688 -8.59 -17.38 6.49
C THR A 688 -9.52 -16.80 5.43
N CYS A 689 -9.11 -16.81 4.16
CA CYS A 689 -9.88 -16.24 3.05
C CYS A 689 -10.78 -17.28 2.39
N ASN A 690 -11.62 -17.94 3.18
CA ASN A 690 -12.66 -18.81 2.66
C ASN A 690 -13.58 -17.96 1.77
N GLY A 691 -13.81 -18.40 0.53
CA GLY A 691 -14.70 -17.68 -0.38
C GLY A 691 -16.12 -17.63 0.17
N GLY A 692 -17.03 -16.93 -0.50
CA GLY A 692 -18.42 -16.70 -0.13
C GLY A 692 -19.07 -15.74 -1.11
N CYS A 693 -20.40 -15.71 -1.16
CA CYS A 693 -21.07 -14.80 -2.10
C CYS A 693 -20.80 -13.33 -1.77
N GLY A 694 -20.31 -12.60 -2.76
CA GLY A 694 -20.01 -11.17 -2.63
C GLY A 694 -18.65 -10.86 -2.03
N LEU A 695 -17.82 -11.86 -1.73
CA LEU A 695 -16.47 -11.65 -1.24
C LEU A 695 -15.49 -11.54 -2.40
N PRO A 696 -14.67 -10.48 -2.49
CA PRO A 696 -13.67 -10.37 -3.56
C PRO A 696 -12.68 -11.55 -3.58
N SER A 697 -12.41 -12.16 -2.42
CA SER A 697 -11.59 -13.38 -2.26
C SER A 697 -12.09 -14.54 -3.10
N SER A 698 -13.39 -14.57 -3.33
CA SER A 698 -14.05 -15.61 -4.09
C SER A 698 -13.88 -15.42 -5.58
N GLY A 699 -13.07 -14.47 -6.03
CA GLY A 699 -12.72 -14.33 -7.43
C GLY A 699 -13.91 -14.08 -8.35
N ASN A 700 -13.66 -14.28 -9.65
CA ASN A 700 -14.63 -14.00 -10.69
C ASN A 700 -15.77 -15.02 -10.71
N CYS A 701 -17.02 -14.57 -10.80
CA CYS A 701 -18.18 -15.44 -10.96
C CYS A 701 -18.19 -16.25 -12.25
N PHE A 702 -17.45 -15.81 -13.25
CA PHE A 702 -17.48 -16.39 -14.58
C PHE A 702 -16.27 -17.27 -14.89
N ALA A 703 -15.37 -17.50 -13.92
CA ALA A 703 -14.25 -18.42 -14.04
C ALA A 703 -14.24 -19.41 -12.87
N GLN A 704 -13.64 -20.57 -13.07
CA GLN A 704 -13.53 -21.58 -12.01
C GLN A 704 -12.44 -21.19 -10.99
N HIS A 705 -12.65 -21.56 -9.74
CA HIS A 705 -11.67 -21.45 -8.66
C HIS A 705 -12.01 -22.40 -7.50
N ASP A 706 -11.03 -22.63 -6.64
CA ASP A 706 -11.14 -23.62 -5.55
C ASP A 706 -11.99 -23.14 -4.38
N LEU A 707 -12.30 -21.84 -4.29
CA LEU A 707 -13.09 -21.24 -3.22
C LEU A 707 -14.61 -21.33 -3.50
N PRO A 708 -15.46 -21.41 -2.46
CA PRO A 708 -16.91 -21.32 -2.62
C PRO A 708 -17.37 -19.89 -2.94
N GLY A 709 -18.52 -19.74 -3.60
CA GLY A 709 -19.11 -18.44 -3.94
C GLY A 709 -18.33 -17.68 -5.01
N CYS A 710 -18.68 -16.42 -5.26
CA CYS A 710 -17.94 -15.54 -6.18
C CYS A 710 -18.12 -14.06 -5.80
N ALA A 711 -17.26 -13.18 -6.32
CA ALA A 711 -17.16 -11.79 -5.88
C ALA A 711 -18.38 -10.91 -6.18
N ASN A 712 -19.16 -11.22 -7.22
CA ASN A 712 -20.39 -10.48 -7.50
C ASN A 712 -21.55 -11.08 -6.68
N PRO A 713 -22.08 -10.36 -5.68
CA PRO A 713 -23.08 -10.91 -4.76
C PRO A 713 -24.40 -11.22 -5.47
N VAL A 714 -24.82 -10.39 -6.42
CA VAL A 714 -26.09 -10.57 -7.14
C VAL A 714 -26.01 -11.79 -8.06
N CYS A 715 -24.89 -11.94 -8.75
CA CYS A 715 -24.63 -13.11 -9.59
C CYS A 715 -24.50 -14.38 -8.74
N CYS A 716 -23.73 -14.32 -7.66
CA CYS A 716 -23.56 -15.45 -6.74
C CYS A 716 -24.91 -15.89 -6.15
N GLU A 717 -25.71 -14.96 -5.62
CA GLU A 717 -27.05 -15.28 -5.11
C GLU A 717 -27.96 -15.91 -6.17
N ALA A 718 -27.88 -15.46 -7.43
CA ALA A 718 -28.66 -16.04 -8.52
C ALA A 718 -28.28 -17.51 -8.81
N VAL A 719 -26.98 -17.85 -8.74
CA VAL A 719 -26.50 -19.23 -8.84
C VAL A 719 -26.91 -20.05 -7.60
N CYS A 720 -26.68 -19.49 -6.42
CA CYS A 720 -26.88 -20.16 -5.13
C CYS A 720 -28.35 -20.37 -4.75
N ALA A 721 -29.27 -19.57 -5.28
CA ALA A 721 -30.70 -19.74 -5.07
C ALA A 721 -31.24 -21.05 -5.67
N ASP A 722 -30.51 -21.65 -6.62
CA ASP A 722 -30.84 -22.94 -7.19
C ASP A 722 -30.24 -24.08 -6.35
N VAL A 723 -31.11 -24.87 -5.72
CA VAL A 723 -30.70 -25.99 -4.87
C VAL A 723 -29.83 -27.03 -5.59
N ALA A 724 -29.89 -27.10 -6.92
CA ALA A 724 -29.03 -27.99 -7.72
C ALA A 724 -27.57 -27.51 -7.76
N TYR A 725 -27.32 -26.22 -7.54
CA TYR A 725 -26.02 -25.56 -7.61
C TYR A 725 -25.54 -25.06 -6.24
N MET A 726 -26.20 -25.45 -5.15
CA MET A 726 -25.80 -25.02 -3.79
C MET A 726 -24.36 -25.43 -3.42
N PHE A 727 -23.80 -26.47 -4.08
CA PHE A 727 -22.39 -26.85 -3.90
C PHE A 727 -21.41 -25.75 -4.34
N CYS A 728 -21.78 -24.91 -5.31
CA CYS A 728 -21.00 -23.75 -5.75
C CYS A 728 -20.70 -22.78 -4.60
N CYS A 729 -21.59 -22.76 -3.60
CA CYS A 729 -21.63 -21.76 -2.56
C CYS A 729 -21.14 -22.31 -1.22
N ILE A 730 -20.80 -23.60 -1.13
CA ILE A 730 -20.37 -24.26 0.12
C ILE A 730 -19.18 -25.19 -0.06
N VAL A 731 -18.78 -25.50 -1.30
CA VAL A 731 -17.64 -26.38 -1.59
C VAL A 731 -16.59 -25.65 -2.40
N SER A 732 -16.92 -25.29 -3.65
CA SER A 732 -16.00 -24.67 -4.60
C SER A 732 -16.77 -24.15 -5.80
N TRP A 733 -16.25 -23.13 -6.46
CA TRP A 733 -16.81 -22.59 -7.70
C TRP A 733 -16.14 -23.24 -8.91
N ASP A 734 -16.60 -24.42 -9.30
CA ASP A 734 -16.03 -25.13 -10.43
C ASP A 734 -16.56 -24.62 -11.80
N GLU A 735 -16.11 -25.27 -12.88
CA GLU A 735 -16.56 -24.99 -14.26
C GLU A 735 -18.10 -24.98 -14.40
N VAL A 736 -18.81 -25.85 -13.66
CA VAL A 736 -20.28 -25.93 -13.72
C VAL A 736 -20.92 -24.70 -13.07
N CYS A 737 -20.29 -24.17 -12.01
CA CYS A 737 -20.71 -22.95 -11.34
C CYS A 737 -20.50 -21.72 -12.22
N ALA A 738 -19.32 -21.60 -12.83
CA ALA A 738 -18.99 -20.52 -13.76
C ALA A 738 -19.94 -20.52 -14.98
N GLN A 739 -20.21 -21.68 -15.57
CA GLN A 739 -21.16 -21.81 -16.68
C GLN A 739 -22.58 -21.42 -16.26
N ARG A 740 -23.01 -21.84 -15.07
CA ARG A 740 -24.33 -21.47 -14.54
C ARG A 740 -24.44 -19.96 -14.35
N ALA A 741 -23.37 -19.32 -13.89
CA ALA A 741 -23.30 -17.87 -13.72
C ALA A 741 -23.52 -17.14 -15.04
N LEU A 742 -22.86 -17.56 -16.13
CA LEU A 742 -23.09 -16.97 -17.46
C LEU A 742 -24.54 -17.08 -17.94
N ASP A 743 -25.23 -18.17 -17.59
CA ASP A 743 -26.63 -18.38 -17.99
C ASP A 743 -27.62 -17.49 -17.23
N VAL A 744 -27.33 -17.14 -15.97
CA VAL A 744 -28.30 -16.49 -15.07
C VAL A 744 -27.97 -15.05 -14.72
N CYS A 745 -26.70 -14.67 -14.80
CA CYS A 745 -26.25 -13.34 -14.40
C CYS A 745 -26.43 -12.34 -15.56
N ALA A 746 -27.00 -11.18 -15.23
CA ALA A 746 -27.35 -10.16 -16.23
C ALA A 746 -26.13 -9.38 -16.77
N ASP A 747 -24.99 -9.53 -16.11
CA ASP A 747 -23.71 -8.87 -16.30
C ASP A 747 -22.61 -9.83 -16.78
N ALA A 748 -23.01 -10.95 -17.41
CA ALA A 748 -22.09 -11.85 -18.07
C ALA A 748 -21.21 -11.07 -19.09
N PRO A 749 -19.87 -11.22 -19.04
CA PRO A 749 -18.95 -10.54 -19.93
C PRO A 749 -19.29 -10.78 -21.40
N GLN A 750 -19.28 -9.73 -22.21
CA GLN A 750 -19.40 -9.82 -23.66
C GLN A 750 -18.09 -9.42 -24.32
N CYS A 751 -17.76 -10.04 -25.45
CA CYS A 751 -16.64 -9.63 -26.29
C CYS A 751 -16.67 -8.11 -26.57
N GLY A 752 -15.62 -7.41 -26.16
CA GLY A 752 -15.50 -5.98 -26.37
C GLY A 752 -15.92 -5.08 -25.21
N ASP A 753 -16.32 -5.64 -24.07
CA ASP A 753 -16.66 -4.84 -22.90
C ASP A 753 -15.41 -4.12 -22.35
N ALA A 754 -15.59 -2.89 -21.85
CA ALA A 754 -14.48 -2.05 -21.41
C ALA A 754 -13.91 -2.57 -20.08
N GLY A 755 -12.60 -2.74 -20.03
CA GLY A 755 -11.88 -3.23 -18.85
C GLY A 755 -11.69 -4.74 -18.81
N LEU A 756 -12.23 -5.50 -19.76
CA LEU A 756 -11.89 -6.92 -19.90
C LEU A 756 -10.39 -7.10 -20.11
N GLY A 757 -9.89 -8.27 -19.73
CA GLY A 757 -8.50 -8.63 -19.89
C GLY A 757 -8.03 -8.61 -21.36
N ASP A 758 -6.71 -8.54 -21.51
CA ASP A 758 -6.04 -8.47 -22.80
C ASP A 758 -6.27 -9.74 -23.61
N CYS A 759 -6.75 -9.62 -24.85
CA CYS A 759 -6.90 -10.76 -25.75
C CYS A 759 -5.57 -11.50 -25.98
N CYS A 760 -4.45 -10.78 -25.92
CA CYS A 760 -3.12 -11.34 -26.16
C CYS A 760 -2.53 -12.03 -24.92
N ARG A 761 -3.23 -12.07 -23.77
CA ARG A 761 -2.75 -12.68 -22.51
C ARG A 761 -3.83 -13.46 -21.80
N ALA A 762 -3.43 -14.54 -21.13
CA ALA A 762 -4.33 -15.27 -20.26
C ALA A 762 -4.78 -14.41 -19.08
N HIS A 763 -6.04 -14.53 -18.68
CA HIS A 763 -6.62 -13.89 -17.51
C HIS A 763 -7.78 -14.73 -16.93
N ASP A 764 -8.19 -14.42 -15.70
CA ASP A 764 -9.13 -15.24 -14.91
C ASP A 764 -10.60 -14.98 -15.24
N GLY A 765 -10.92 -14.65 -16.49
CA GLY A 765 -12.30 -14.37 -16.92
C GLY A 765 -12.53 -14.72 -18.38
N PRO A 766 -13.78 -14.97 -18.81
CA PRO A 766 -14.09 -15.23 -20.21
C PRO A 766 -14.10 -13.94 -21.03
N SER A 767 -14.02 -14.08 -22.35
CA SER A 767 -13.97 -12.99 -23.33
C SER A 767 -12.76 -12.07 -23.15
N CYS A 768 -12.57 -11.09 -24.04
CA CYS A 768 -11.51 -10.09 -23.92
C CYS A 768 -11.94 -8.76 -24.54
N PHE A 769 -11.15 -7.69 -24.35
CA PHE A 769 -11.57 -6.32 -24.69
C PHE A 769 -11.62 -6.00 -26.20
N ASP A 770 -10.88 -6.71 -27.06
CA ASP A 770 -10.97 -6.51 -28.52
C ASP A 770 -12.11 -7.36 -29.06
N ARG A 771 -13.26 -6.71 -29.34
CA ARG A 771 -14.45 -7.41 -29.84
C ARG A 771 -14.18 -8.27 -31.06
N ALA A 772 -13.41 -7.77 -32.02
CA ALA A 772 -13.20 -8.48 -33.28
C ALA A 772 -12.33 -9.71 -33.07
N CYS A 773 -11.27 -9.58 -32.28
CA CYS A 773 -10.41 -10.71 -31.91
C CYS A 773 -11.16 -11.72 -31.05
N CYS A 774 -11.86 -11.24 -30.01
CA CYS A 774 -12.66 -12.06 -29.12
C CYS A 774 -13.69 -12.90 -29.87
N GLU A 775 -14.54 -12.28 -30.71
CA GLU A 775 -15.54 -12.99 -31.51
C GLU A 775 -14.91 -14.04 -32.45
N ALA A 776 -13.73 -13.77 -32.98
CA ALA A 776 -13.00 -14.71 -33.84
C ALA A 776 -12.51 -15.93 -33.06
N ILE A 777 -11.95 -15.72 -31.86
CA ILE A 777 -11.49 -16.81 -30.98
C ILE A 777 -12.65 -17.61 -30.40
N CYS A 778 -13.74 -16.96 -29.97
CA CYS A 778 -14.96 -17.66 -29.53
C CYS A 778 -15.50 -18.62 -30.59
N ALA A 779 -15.31 -18.28 -31.88
CA ALA A 779 -15.74 -19.14 -32.99
C ALA A 779 -14.80 -20.34 -33.22
N VAL A 780 -13.55 -20.27 -32.75
CA VAL A 780 -12.57 -21.35 -32.77
C VAL A 780 -12.76 -22.24 -31.54
N ASP A 781 -12.80 -21.65 -30.35
CA ASP A 781 -13.00 -22.33 -29.08
C ASP A 781 -13.98 -21.54 -28.20
N VAL A 782 -15.10 -22.18 -27.86
CA VAL A 782 -16.15 -21.59 -27.03
C VAL A 782 -15.71 -21.45 -25.56
N PHE A 783 -14.75 -22.26 -25.10
CA PHE A 783 -14.20 -22.19 -23.74
C PHE A 783 -13.69 -20.79 -23.40
N CYS A 784 -13.07 -20.10 -24.37
CA CYS A 784 -12.53 -18.75 -24.20
C CYS A 784 -13.60 -17.72 -23.84
N CYS A 785 -14.87 -17.98 -24.15
CA CYS A 785 -15.98 -17.04 -23.98
C CYS A 785 -17.03 -17.52 -22.98
N ASP A 786 -16.98 -18.81 -22.63
CA ASP A 786 -17.89 -19.44 -21.67
C ASP A 786 -17.22 -19.84 -20.35
N VAL A 787 -15.88 -19.85 -20.25
CA VAL A 787 -15.20 -20.30 -19.02
C VAL A 787 -14.05 -19.39 -18.65
N GLN A 788 -13.01 -19.31 -19.49
CA GLN A 788 -11.82 -18.54 -19.16
C GLN A 788 -11.00 -18.23 -20.40
N TRP A 789 -10.44 -17.03 -20.45
CA TRP A 789 -9.40 -16.68 -21.39
C TRP A 789 -8.04 -17.19 -20.89
N ASP A 790 -7.75 -18.47 -21.15
CA ASP A 790 -6.51 -19.10 -20.70
C ASP A 790 -5.32 -18.88 -21.67
N GLU A 791 -4.19 -19.56 -21.42
CA GLU A 791 -3.00 -19.47 -22.27
C GLU A 791 -3.26 -19.97 -23.70
N SER A 792 -4.13 -20.98 -23.87
CA SER A 792 -4.48 -21.52 -25.19
C SER A 792 -5.31 -20.50 -25.98
N CYS A 793 -6.21 -19.78 -25.32
CA CYS A 793 -7.00 -18.69 -25.91
C CYS A 793 -6.07 -17.57 -26.40
N ALA A 794 -5.14 -17.13 -25.55
CA ALA A 794 -4.16 -16.10 -25.88
C ALA A 794 -3.25 -16.53 -27.04
N GLU A 795 -2.71 -17.75 -27.04
CA GLU A 795 -1.85 -18.25 -28.13
C GLU A 795 -2.61 -18.36 -29.47
N SER A 796 -3.88 -18.75 -29.43
CA SER A 796 -4.71 -18.85 -30.63
C SER A 796 -4.89 -17.50 -31.34
N THR A 797 -4.76 -16.37 -30.62
CA THR A 797 -4.81 -15.03 -31.21
C THR A 797 -3.68 -14.77 -32.20
N PHE A 798 -2.52 -15.40 -32.02
CA PHE A 798 -1.35 -15.18 -32.86
C PHE A 798 -1.48 -15.73 -34.29
N SER A 799 -2.50 -16.57 -34.54
CA SER A 799 -2.73 -17.17 -35.86
C SER A 799 -4.14 -16.99 -36.41
N THR A 800 -5.04 -16.38 -35.63
CA THR A 800 -6.45 -16.20 -36.02
C THR A 800 -6.70 -14.85 -36.71
N ASP A 801 -7.32 -14.89 -37.89
CA ASP A 801 -7.74 -13.67 -38.61
C ASP A 801 -8.74 -12.86 -37.77
N GLY A 802 -8.44 -11.57 -37.55
CA GLY A 802 -9.24 -10.67 -36.70
C GLY A 802 -8.53 -10.22 -35.43
N CYS A 803 -7.39 -10.84 -35.08
CA CYS A 803 -6.57 -10.52 -33.91
C CYS A 803 -5.29 -9.74 -34.25
N SER A 804 -5.36 -8.77 -35.17
CA SER A 804 -4.16 -8.07 -35.68
C SER A 804 -3.36 -7.34 -34.60
N ASN A 805 -3.98 -6.94 -33.49
CA ASN A 805 -3.31 -6.32 -32.35
C ASN A 805 -2.39 -7.30 -31.59
N CYS A 806 -2.66 -8.60 -31.66
CA CYS A 806 -1.84 -9.65 -31.05
C CYS A 806 -0.83 -10.28 -32.03
N GLN A 807 -0.82 -9.85 -33.29
CA GLN A 807 -0.03 -10.45 -34.36
C GLN A 807 1.05 -9.48 -34.87
N PRO A 808 2.04 -9.08 -34.05
CA PRO A 808 3.13 -8.27 -34.57
C PRO A 808 3.91 -9.08 -35.60
N GLU A 809 4.16 -8.53 -36.79
CA GLU A 809 4.98 -9.19 -37.79
C GLU A 809 6.47 -9.20 -37.38
N CYS A 810 7.31 -9.98 -38.06
CA CYS A 810 8.77 -9.90 -37.85
C CYS A 810 9.30 -8.47 -38.02
N GLY A 811 9.97 -7.96 -36.99
CA GLY A 811 10.42 -6.57 -36.92
C GLY A 811 9.37 -5.59 -36.42
N GLY A 812 8.21 -6.08 -35.98
CA GLY A 812 7.22 -5.28 -35.29
C GLY A 812 7.78 -4.74 -33.99
N ILE A 813 7.57 -3.46 -33.71
CA ILE A 813 8.11 -2.80 -32.50
C ILE A 813 7.59 -3.44 -31.20
N CYS A 814 6.44 -4.11 -31.26
CA CYS A 814 5.83 -4.85 -30.16
C CYS A 814 6.05 -6.35 -30.18
N ALA A 815 6.85 -6.85 -31.11
CA ALA A 815 7.15 -8.28 -31.20
C ALA A 815 8.04 -8.77 -30.03
N GLY A 816 8.69 -7.90 -29.28
CA GLY A 816 9.65 -8.25 -28.23
C GLY A 816 11.09 -8.23 -28.70
N GLU A 817 12.07 -8.18 -27.79
CA GLU A 817 13.49 -8.17 -28.15
C GLU A 817 13.99 -9.53 -28.61
N CYS A 818 14.78 -9.59 -29.68
CA CYS A 818 15.23 -10.86 -30.24
C CYS A 818 16.11 -11.71 -29.32
N CYS A 819 16.80 -11.09 -28.35
CA CYS A 819 17.92 -11.71 -27.65
C CYS A 819 17.55 -12.27 -26.29
N ARG A 820 16.30 -12.06 -25.86
CA ARG A 820 15.76 -12.52 -24.59
C ARG A 820 14.44 -13.25 -24.84
N PRO A 821 14.12 -14.25 -24.01
CA PRO A 821 12.84 -14.93 -24.12
C PRO A 821 11.69 -13.97 -23.79
N HIS A 822 10.59 -14.07 -24.52
CA HIS A 822 9.34 -13.35 -24.26
C HIS A 822 8.14 -14.18 -24.77
N ARG A 823 6.93 -13.78 -24.38
CA ARG A 823 5.73 -14.60 -24.61
C ARG A 823 5.18 -14.49 -26.02
N THR A 824 5.33 -13.32 -26.65
CA THR A 824 4.89 -13.13 -28.03
C THR A 824 5.75 -13.95 -29.00
N PRO A 825 5.20 -14.45 -30.10
CA PRO A 825 6.02 -14.91 -31.21
C PRO A 825 6.74 -13.71 -31.86
N TRP A 826 7.70 -14.00 -32.74
CA TRP A 826 8.49 -13.01 -33.50
C TRP A 826 9.46 -12.20 -32.62
N CYS A 827 10.19 -11.26 -33.21
CA CYS A 827 10.96 -10.26 -32.46
C CYS A 827 11.08 -8.96 -33.26
N ASN A 828 11.54 -7.90 -32.61
CA ASN A 828 11.49 -6.51 -33.09
C ASN A 828 12.53 -6.15 -34.16
N ASP A 829 13.39 -7.09 -34.56
CA ASP A 829 14.27 -6.94 -35.72
C ASP A 829 13.85 -7.90 -36.85
N THR A 830 13.47 -7.33 -38.00
CA THR A 830 12.96 -8.12 -39.15
C THR A 830 13.99 -9.15 -39.63
N GLU A 831 15.26 -8.77 -39.76
CA GLU A 831 16.28 -9.64 -40.34
C GLU A 831 16.62 -10.81 -39.41
N CYS A 832 16.72 -10.52 -38.11
CA CYS A 832 16.91 -11.53 -37.08
C CYS A 832 15.71 -12.46 -36.96
N CYS A 833 14.51 -11.89 -36.86
CA CYS A 833 13.27 -12.63 -36.71
C CYS A 833 13.06 -13.60 -37.87
N GLU A 834 13.14 -13.13 -39.12
CA GLU A 834 12.99 -13.98 -40.30
C GLU A 834 14.03 -15.12 -40.33
N ALA A 835 15.26 -14.85 -39.90
CA ALA A 835 16.31 -15.86 -39.84
C ALA A 835 16.03 -16.95 -38.79
N VAL A 836 15.51 -16.58 -37.62
CA VAL A 836 15.10 -17.52 -36.58
C VAL A 836 13.86 -18.31 -37.01
N CYS A 837 12.84 -17.65 -37.57
CA CYS A 837 11.58 -18.28 -38.03
C CYS A 837 11.81 -19.41 -39.05
N VAL A 838 12.78 -19.24 -39.95
CA VAL A 838 13.09 -20.26 -40.97
C VAL A 838 13.68 -21.53 -40.34
N LEU A 839 14.37 -21.39 -39.20
CA LEU A 839 14.96 -22.52 -38.49
C LEU A 839 13.98 -23.18 -37.53
N ASP A 840 13.12 -22.38 -36.91
CA ASP A 840 12.14 -22.84 -35.94
C ASP A 840 10.82 -22.08 -36.09
N LEU A 841 9.82 -22.75 -36.66
CA LEU A 841 8.50 -22.16 -36.89
C LEU A 841 7.78 -21.84 -35.57
N PHE A 842 8.13 -22.52 -34.47
CA PHE A 842 7.56 -22.26 -33.15
C PHE A 842 7.78 -20.81 -32.71
N CYS A 843 8.99 -20.28 -32.95
CA CYS A 843 9.36 -18.90 -32.62
C CYS A 843 8.47 -17.84 -33.28
N CYS A 844 7.71 -18.21 -34.32
CA CYS A 844 6.92 -17.28 -35.14
C CYS A 844 5.46 -17.70 -35.28
N ALA A 845 5.02 -18.64 -34.43
CA ALA A 845 3.67 -19.14 -34.39
C ALA A 845 3.13 -19.33 -32.96
N ALA A 846 4.00 -19.49 -31.95
CA ALA A 846 3.62 -19.73 -30.58
C ALA A 846 4.26 -18.71 -29.62
N SER A 847 5.57 -18.75 -29.44
CA SER A 847 6.28 -17.83 -28.53
C SER A 847 7.77 -17.76 -28.82
N TRP A 848 8.41 -16.69 -28.38
CA TRP A 848 9.85 -16.50 -28.45
C TRP A 848 10.53 -16.97 -27.17
N ASP A 849 10.69 -18.28 -27.01
CA ASP A 849 11.25 -18.87 -25.80
C ASP A 849 12.80 -18.77 -25.69
N ASP A 850 13.38 -19.39 -24.66
CA ASP A 850 14.84 -19.45 -24.45
C ASP A 850 15.58 -20.04 -25.66
N SER A 851 14.96 -20.98 -26.39
CA SER A 851 15.55 -21.58 -27.59
C SER A 851 15.55 -20.59 -28.75
N CYS A 852 14.50 -19.80 -28.91
CA CYS A 852 14.42 -18.73 -29.90
C CYS A 852 15.48 -17.66 -29.63
N ALA A 853 15.57 -17.18 -28.39
CA ALA A 853 16.59 -16.22 -27.97
C ALA A 853 18.02 -16.77 -28.13
N ALA A 854 18.28 -18.02 -27.73
CA ALA A 854 19.59 -18.65 -27.92
C ALA A 854 19.98 -18.78 -29.41
N ARG A 855 19.01 -19.07 -30.29
CA ARG A 855 19.22 -19.06 -31.74
C ARG A 855 19.53 -17.65 -32.24
N ALA A 856 18.78 -16.65 -31.80
CA ALA A 856 19.01 -15.26 -32.17
C ALA A 856 20.44 -14.82 -31.82
N ASN A 857 20.91 -15.15 -30.62
CA ASN A 857 22.26 -14.82 -30.17
C ASN A 857 23.39 -15.50 -30.97
N THR A 858 23.10 -16.55 -31.75
CA THR A 858 24.14 -17.31 -32.50
C THR A 858 24.09 -17.09 -34.01
N ILE A 859 22.97 -16.57 -34.54
CA ILE A 859 22.78 -16.38 -35.98
C ILE A 859 23.38 -15.05 -36.42
N LYS A 860 24.21 -15.08 -37.47
CA LYS A 860 24.92 -13.89 -37.97
C LYS A 860 23.98 -12.74 -38.36
N GLN A 861 22.80 -13.05 -38.89
CA GLN A 861 21.76 -12.11 -39.28
C GLN A 861 21.21 -11.32 -38.09
N CYS A 862 21.32 -11.87 -36.88
CA CYS A 862 20.83 -11.25 -35.66
C CYS A 862 21.83 -10.32 -34.97
N ARG A 863 23.07 -10.17 -35.45
CA ARG A 863 24.13 -9.44 -34.72
C ARG A 863 23.89 -7.96 -34.48
N ILE A 864 23.01 -7.34 -35.26
CA ILE A 864 22.63 -5.95 -35.04
C ILE A 864 21.61 -5.87 -33.90
N ALA A 865 20.65 -6.81 -33.87
CA ALA A 865 19.64 -6.92 -32.82
C ALA A 865 20.22 -7.46 -31.50
N CYS A 866 21.10 -8.44 -31.61
CA CYS A 866 21.82 -9.12 -30.54
C CYS A 866 23.32 -8.83 -30.70
N PRO A 867 23.76 -7.62 -30.32
CA PRO A 867 25.17 -7.32 -30.32
C PRO A 867 25.89 -8.21 -29.31
N ASP A 868 27.03 -8.75 -29.72
CA ASP A 868 27.89 -9.49 -28.81
C ASP A 868 28.31 -8.59 -27.63
N PRO A 869 28.38 -9.12 -26.39
CA PRO A 869 28.82 -8.35 -25.24
C PRO A 869 30.21 -7.76 -25.45
N LEU A 870 30.47 -6.55 -24.96
CA LEU A 870 31.78 -5.91 -25.11
C LEU A 870 32.86 -6.66 -24.31
N CYS A 871 34.12 -6.57 -24.74
CA CYS A 871 35.26 -7.03 -23.95
C CYS A 871 35.23 -6.46 -22.52
N GLY A 872 35.25 -7.33 -21.51
CA GLY A 872 35.21 -6.96 -20.09
C GLY A 872 33.81 -6.85 -19.48
N ALA A 873 32.75 -7.05 -20.26
CA ALA A 873 31.40 -7.08 -19.72
C ALA A 873 31.17 -8.38 -18.92
N SER A 874 30.48 -8.31 -17.78
CA SER A 874 30.30 -9.47 -16.89
C SER A 874 29.48 -10.60 -17.53
N ASP A 875 28.64 -10.27 -18.50
CA ASP A 875 27.82 -11.17 -19.31
C ASP A 875 28.54 -11.69 -20.58
N ALA A 876 29.74 -11.20 -20.88
CA ALA A 876 30.56 -11.66 -21.99
C ALA A 876 31.08 -13.10 -21.83
N GLY A 877 30.88 -13.73 -20.66
CA GLY A 877 31.38 -15.09 -20.41
C GLY A 877 32.84 -15.11 -19.94
N ASN A 878 33.27 -16.23 -19.36
CA ASN A 878 34.60 -16.34 -18.76
C ASN A 878 35.69 -16.49 -19.84
N CYS A 879 36.72 -15.63 -19.82
CA CYS A 879 37.84 -15.67 -20.78
C CYS A 879 38.57 -17.02 -20.89
N CYS A 880 38.49 -17.85 -19.87
CA CYS A 880 39.25 -19.09 -19.74
C CYS A 880 38.41 -20.34 -20.02
N ALA A 881 37.13 -20.16 -20.35
CA ALA A 881 36.21 -21.23 -20.71
C ALA A 881 35.56 -20.94 -22.06
N PRO A 882 35.36 -21.96 -22.92
CA PRO A 882 34.60 -21.76 -24.13
C PRO A 882 33.13 -21.46 -23.81
N HIS A 883 32.53 -20.53 -24.54
CA HIS A 883 31.11 -20.18 -24.44
C HIS A 883 30.56 -19.77 -25.81
N ASP A 884 29.26 -19.56 -25.91
CA ASP A 884 28.54 -19.44 -27.19
C ASP A 884 28.45 -17.98 -27.72
N ASN A 885 28.77 -16.97 -26.90
CA ASN A 885 28.93 -15.55 -27.27
C ASN A 885 30.38 -15.19 -27.62
N ALA A 886 30.58 -14.08 -28.34
CA ALA A 886 31.91 -13.51 -28.58
C ALA A 886 32.41 -12.67 -27.38
N ASN A 887 33.70 -12.34 -27.38
CA ASN A 887 34.40 -11.61 -26.32
C ASN A 887 34.48 -12.39 -25.00
N CYS A 888 34.95 -11.77 -23.92
CA CYS A 888 34.96 -12.38 -22.59
C CYS A 888 35.02 -11.30 -21.49
N ASN A 889 34.83 -11.71 -20.24
CA ASN A 889 34.57 -10.85 -19.09
C ASN A 889 35.78 -10.09 -18.50
N ASP A 890 36.98 -10.26 -19.06
CA ASP A 890 38.15 -9.44 -18.75
C ASP A 890 38.53 -8.62 -19.98
N ALA A 891 38.46 -7.29 -19.85
CA ALA A 891 38.64 -6.38 -20.99
C ALA A 891 40.04 -6.49 -21.61
N SER A 892 41.09 -6.61 -20.78
CA SER A 892 42.46 -6.64 -21.28
C SER A 892 42.75 -7.97 -21.98
N CYS A 893 42.36 -9.07 -21.35
CA CYS A 893 42.54 -10.40 -21.89
C CYS A 893 41.74 -10.59 -23.18
N CYS A 894 40.49 -10.11 -23.19
CA CYS A 894 39.65 -10.14 -24.36
C CYS A 894 40.30 -9.42 -25.53
N GLU A 895 40.70 -8.15 -25.38
CA GLU A 895 41.32 -7.38 -26.46
C GLU A 895 42.62 -8.04 -26.98
N ASP A 896 43.44 -8.56 -26.08
CA ASP A 896 44.69 -9.26 -26.44
C ASP A 896 44.43 -10.54 -27.27
N VAL A 897 43.40 -11.31 -26.93
CA VAL A 897 42.99 -12.51 -27.69
C VAL A 897 42.40 -12.12 -29.04
N CYS A 898 41.62 -11.04 -29.07
CA CYS A 898 40.98 -10.53 -30.28
C CYS A 898 41.98 -10.00 -31.30
N GLU A 899 43.12 -9.46 -30.86
CA GLU A 899 44.24 -9.11 -31.75
C GLU A 899 44.90 -10.35 -32.39
N ILE A 900 44.86 -11.49 -31.72
CA ILE A 900 45.47 -12.74 -32.19
C ILE A 900 44.51 -13.49 -33.13
N ASP A 901 43.26 -13.63 -32.72
CA ASP A 901 42.21 -14.27 -33.51
C ASP A 901 40.90 -13.47 -33.41
N SER A 902 40.59 -12.78 -34.51
CA SER A 902 39.36 -12.00 -34.61
C SER A 902 38.10 -12.87 -34.53
N TYR A 903 38.18 -14.20 -34.72
CA TYR A 903 37.04 -15.08 -34.51
C TYR A 903 36.49 -15.00 -33.08
N CYS A 904 37.36 -14.72 -32.10
CA CYS A 904 36.99 -14.66 -30.68
C CYS A 904 36.13 -13.44 -30.32
N CYS A 905 36.34 -12.29 -30.99
CA CYS A 905 35.46 -11.10 -30.88
C CYS A 905 34.37 -11.04 -31.93
N ASP A 906 34.60 -11.64 -33.09
CA ASP A 906 33.68 -11.54 -34.22
C ASP A 906 32.81 -12.77 -34.38
N THR A 907 32.88 -13.83 -33.58
CA THR A 907 32.01 -15.00 -33.79
C THR A 907 31.64 -15.73 -32.52
N GLN A 908 32.61 -16.23 -31.80
CA GLN A 908 32.38 -17.06 -30.62
C GLN A 908 33.68 -17.19 -29.84
N TRP A 909 33.60 -17.15 -28.52
CA TRP A 909 34.69 -17.52 -27.65
C TRP A 909 34.80 -19.05 -27.52
N ASP A 910 35.35 -19.70 -28.54
CA ASP A 910 35.44 -21.15 -28.59
C ASP A 910 36.63 -21.71 -27.78
N THR A 911 36.89 -23.01 -27.91
CA THR A 911 38.01 -23.66 -27.19
C THR A 911 39.37 -23.08 -27.59
N SER A 912 39.52 -22.64 -28.83
CA SER A 912 40.75 -22.01 -29.33
C SER A 912 40.93 -20.63 -28.68
N CYS A 913 39.87 -19.84 -28.56
CA CYS A 913 39.88 -18.55 -27.88
C CYS A 913 40.30 -18.67 -26.41
N ALA A 914 39.72 -19.61 -25.67
CA ALA A 914 40.11 -19.89 -24.29
C ALA A 914 41.59 -20.36 -24.17
N LEU A 915 42.11 -21.09 -25.17
CA LEU A 915 43.52 -21.51 -25.21
C LEU A 915 44.47 -20.34 -25.52
N ILE A 916 44.08 -19.43 -26.41
CA ILE A 916 44.82 -18.19 -26.72
C ILE A 916 44.84 -17.28 -25.50
N ALA A 917 43.69 -17.12 -24.82
CA ALA A 917 43.54 -16.37 -23.58
C ALA A 917 44.50 -16.87 -22.51
N ARG A 918 44.56 -18.20 -22.33
CA ARG A 918 45.48 -18.85 -21.39
C ARG A 918 46.95 -18.53 -21.66
N GLU A 919 47.35 -18.38 -22.93
CA GLU A 919 48.75 -18.11 -23.29
C GLU A 919 49.09 -16.62 -23.23
N THR A 920 48.13 -15.77 -23.55
CA THR A 920 48.35 -14.33 -23.80
C THR A 920 48.09 -13.49 -22.55
N CYS A 921 47.11 -13.87 -21.73
CA CYS A 921 46.60 -13.04 -20.63
C CYS A 921 47.35 -13.18 -19.28
N ASN A 922 48.52 -13.81 -19.25
CA ASN A 922 49.30 -14.03 -18.02
C ASN A 922 50.13 -12.80 -17.60
N GLY A 923 49.44 -11.73 -17.17
CA GLY A 923 50.00 -10.54 -16.52
C GLY A 923 49.37 -10.29 -15.14
N GLU A 924 49.97 -9.41 -14.31
CA GLU A 924 49.56 -9.14 -12.92
C GLU A 924 48.10 -8.65 -12.82
N GLY A 925 47.18 -9.58 -12.57
CA GLY A 925 45.74 -9.40 -12.48
C GLY A 925 45.07 -10.67 -13.02
N GLU A 926 44.77 -11.63 -12.15
CA GLU A 926 44.36 -13.01 -12.49
C GLU A 926 43.03 -13.07 -13.29
N ALA A 927 43.08 -12.87 -14.61
CA ALA A 927 41.96 -13.11 -15.52
C ALA A 927 41.74 -14.62 -15.76
N CYS A 928 42.82 -15.41 -15.70
CA CYS A 928 42.80 -16.88 -15.76
C CYS A 928 43.71 -17.49 -14.69
N ASP A 929 43.35 -17.36 -13.40
CA ASP A 929 43.93 -18.25 -12.38
C ASP A 929 43.05 -19.50 -12.23
N PHE A 930 43.54 -20.62 -12.75
CA PHE A 930 42.88 -21.92 -12.58
C PHE A 930 43.89 -22.98 -12.16
N THR A 931 43.82 -23.36 -10.89
CA THR A 931 44.37 -24.65 -10.42
C THR A 931 43.47 -25.84 -10.79
N LEU A 932 42.24 -25.63 -11.28
CA LEU A 932 41.33 -26.70 -11.75
C LEU A 932 40.41 -26.20 -12.89
N PHE A 933 40.34 -26.96 -13.98
CA PHE A 933 39.45 -26.74 -15.14
C PHE A 933 39.06 -28.10 -15.76
N CYS A 934 38.11 -28.11 -16.69
CA CYS A 934 37.70 -29.31 -17.40
C CYS A 934 38.86 -29.96 -18.17
N GLY A 935 39.24 -31.17 -17.78
CA GLY A 935 40.39 -31.87 -18.36
C GLY A 935 41.72 -31.53 -17.71
N SER A 936 41.72 -30.81 -16.58
CA SER A 936 42.95 -30.54 -15.82
C SER A 936 43.56 -31.84 -15.30
N PRO A 937 44.90 -32.00 -15.34
CA PRO A 937 45.59 -33.13 -14.70
C PRO A 937 45.38 -33.17 -13.18
N ASP A 938 45.07 -32.02 -12.58
CA ASP A 938 44.83 -31.85 -11.15
C ASP A 938 43.33 -32.01 -10.79
N ALA A 939 42.46 -32.14 -11.79
CA ALA A 939 41.04 -32.48 -11.59
C ALA A 939 40.87 -33.99 -11.30
N GLN A 940 39.82 -34.30 -10.54
CA GLN A 940 39.51 -35.67 -10.15
C GLN A 940 38.73 -36.40 -11.26
N GLY A 941 38.59 -37.72 -11.15
CA GLY A 941 37.99 -38.54 -12.21
C GLY A 941 36.52 -38.22 -12.45
N CYS A 942 36.10 -38.17 -13.72
CA CYS A 942 34.72 -37.82 -14.11
C CYS A 942 33.65 -38.82 -13.66
N CYS A 943 34.04 -40.02 -13.29
CA CYS A 943 33.13 -41.11 -12.98
C CYS A 943 32.88 -41.28 -11.48
N ASP A 944 33.50 -40.44 -10.66
CA ASP A 944 33.41 -40.48 -9.20
C ASP A 944 32.98 -39.12 -8.66
N VAL A 945 32.21 -39.13 -7.57
CA VAL A 945 31.74 -37.90 -6.90
C VAL A 945 32.91 -37.23 -6.19
N HIS A 946 33.03 -35.91 -6.31
CA HIS A 946 34.04 -35.13 -5.57
C HIS A 946 33.60 -33.70 -5.29
N GLU A 947 34.13 -33.14 -4.19
CA GLU A 947 33.72 -31.83 -3.65
C GLU A 947 34.22 -30.63 -4.47
N THR A 948 35.19 -30.83 -5.36
CA THR A 948 35.69 -29.77 -6.25
C THR A 948 34.93 -29.75 -7.58
N PRO A 949 34.77 -28.60 -8.25
CA PRO A 949 34.22 -28.55 -9.60
C PRO A 949 35.18 -29.16 -10.64
N TYR A 950 34.65 -29.50 -11.82
CA TYR A 950 35.38 -30.06 -12.98
C TYR A 950 35.97 -31.46 -12.81
N CYS A 951 36.09 -32.21 -13.90
CA CYS A 951 36.74 -33.52 -13.91
C CYS A 951 37.86 -33.64 -14.95
N SER A 952 38.66 -34.71 -14.83
CA SER A 952 39.94 -34.90 -15.55
C SER A 952 39.83 -35.24 -17.04
N ASN A 953 38.64 -35.56 -17.56
CA ASN A 953 38.40 -35.69 -18.99
C ASN A 953 37.70 -34.42 -19.50
N GLY A 954 38.40 -33.61 -20.29
CA GLY A 954 37.89 -32.32 -20.76
C GLY A 954 36.63 -32.41 -21.61
N ALA A 955 36.50 -33.44 -22.48
CA ALA A 955 35.32 -33.59 -23.33
C ALA A 955 34.09 -34.05 -22.52
N CYS A 956 34.28 -34.99 -21.59
CA CYS A 956 33.22 -35.41 -20.68
C CYS A 956 32.81 -34.26 -19.75
N CYS A 957 33.79 -33.59 -19.18
CA CYS A 957 33.61 -32.46 -18.28
C CYS A 957 32.79 -31.36 -18.93
N ALA A 958 33.24 -30.84 -20.08
CA ALA A 958 32.56 -29.75 -20.78
C ALA A 958 31.12 -30.11 -21.17
N PHE A 959 30.88 -31.36 -21.56
CA PHE A 959 29.53 -31.81 -21.90
C PHE A 959 28.60 -31.85 -20.70
N VAL A 960 29.05 -32.37 -19.56
CA VAL A 960 28.26 -32.40 -18.31
C VAL A 960 28.04 -30.98 -17.77
N CYS A 961 29.05 -30.11 -17.81
CA CYS A 961 28.91 -28.69 -17.43
C CYS A 961 27.80 -27.98 -18.21
N LYS A 962 27.61 -28.34 -19.48
CA LYS A 962 26.57 -27.75 -20.33
C LYS A 962 25.15 -28.15 -19.90
N PHE A 963 24.99 -29.35 -19.33
CA PHE A 963 23.70 -29.81 -18.81
C PHE A 963 23.44 -29.35 -17.38
N ASN A 964 24.49 -29.18 -16.58
CA ASN A 964 24.38 -28.66 -15.22
C ASN A 964 25.66 -27.87 -14.88
N SER A 965 25.54 -26.54 -14.85
CA SER A 965 26.66 -25.64 -14.56
C SER A 965 27.20 -25.81 -13.14
N ALA A 966 26.37 -26.27 -12.20
CA ALA A 966 26.79 -26.53 -10.82
C ALA A 966 27.92 -27.57 -10.72
N CYS A 967 28.00 -28.50 -11.69
CA CYS A 967 29.12 -29.45 -11.81
C CYS A 967 30.49 -28.79 -11.98
N CYS A 968 30.48 -27.55 -12.46
CA CYS A 968 31.64 -26.81 -12.92
C CYS A 968 31.77 -25.44 -12.25
N GLU A 969 30.84 -25.11 -11.37
CA GLU A 969 30.84 -23.91 -10.52
C GLU A 969 30.95 -24.27 -9.03
N VAL A 970 30.37 -25.41 -8.63
CA VAL A 970 30.22 -25.78 -7.22
C VAL A 970 30.96 -27.08 -6.89
N SER A 971 30.52 -28.22 -7.42
CA SER A 971 31.09 -29.54 -7.11
C SER A 971 30.63 -30.61 -8.09
N TRP A 972 31.41 -31.70 -8.22
CA TRP A 972 31.06 -32.83 -9.08
C TRP A 972 30.26 -33.87 -8.30
N ASP A 973 28.96 -33.64 -8.17
CA ASP A 973 28.04 -34.42 -7.33
C ASP A 973 27.49 -35.71 -8.01
N GLU A 974 26.57 -36.41 -7.34
CA GLU A 974 25.93 -37.61 -7.88
C GLU A 974 25.16 -37.36 -9.20
N THR A 975 24.64 -36.16 -9.39
CA THR A 975 23.93 -35.76 -10.61
C THR A 975 24.94 -35.63 -11.76
N CYS A 976 26.09 -35.01 -11.50
CA CYS A 976 27.20 -34.89 -12.46
C CYS A 976 27.71 -36.27 -12.90
N VAL A 977 27.88 -37.21 -11.96
CA VAL A 977 28.30 -38.58 -12.27
C VAL A 977 27.24 -39.35 -13.05
N LYS A 978 25.95 -39.16 -12.78
CA LYS A 978 24.85 -39.78 -13.56
C LYS A 978 24.83 -39.28 -15.00
N LEU A 979 25.05 -37.99 -15.22
CA LEU A 979 25.20 -37.42 -16.55
C LEU A 979 26.47 -37.98 -17.24
N ALA A 980 27.60 -38.01 -16.52
CA ALA A 980 28.86 -38.54 -17.04
C ALA A 980 28.76 -40.02 -17.45
N THR A 981 28.17 -40.88 -16.63
CA THR A 981 27.95 -42.30 -16.95
C THR A 981 26.99 -42.52 -18.12
N THR A 982 26.05 -41.60 -18.34
CA THR A 982 25.11 -41.67 -19.47
C THR A 982 25.79 -41.29 -20.78
N PHE A 983 26.59 -40.22 -20.78
CA PHE A 983 27.04 -39.57 -22.02
C PHE A 983 28.54 -39.72 -22.32
N CYS A 984 29.37 -40.09 -21.35
CA CYS A 984 30.80 -40.21 -21.51
C CYS A 984 31.25 -41.67 -21.67
N PRO A 985 31.93 -42.03 -22.77
CA PRO A 985 32.37 -43.41 -23.03
C PRO A 985 33.32 -43.98 -21.98
N ASP A 986 34.07 -43.12 -21.28
CA ASP A 986 35.07 -43.54 -20.31
C ASP A 986 34.48 -43.87 -18.92
N CYS A 987 33.19 -43.56 -18.71
CA CYS A 987 32.44 -43.88 -17.49
C CYS A 987 31.37 -44.96 -17.69
N GLN A 988 31.29 -45.55 -18.90
CA GLN A 988 30.45 -46.70 -19.26
C GLN A 988 31.25 -48.00 -19.13
#